data_AF-A0A5C8FP04-F1
#
_entry.id   AF-A0A5C8FP04-F1
#
_cell.length_a   1.000
_cell.length_b   1.000
_cell.length_c   1.000
_cell.angle_alpha   90.00
_cell.angle_beta   90.00
_cell.angle_gamma   90.00
#
_symmetry.space_group_name_H-M   'P 1'
#
loop_
_entity.id
_entity.type
_entity.pdbx_description
1 polymer ?
#
loop_
_entity_poly.entity_id
_entity_poly.type
_entity_poly.pdbx_seq_one_letter_code
_entity_poly.pdbx_strand_id
1 'polypeptide(L)'
;MKFKFLNYFKLLFLFIIAILFLTCSKDKNNISQTDRGGALIDKIIFNIRTDMTIAIKDVAEGKADLMASGIDGGVYLSLEKKDLDKLDTYEVPSGTWSLLFNPVPNKAPYTITKDGKTYFNPLAIREVRFAMNFLINRKKLIDEILKGAGMPSFTQATPGQPGTYRYNLIPLRMGMTENGNEDKAIKDINKAMENAANLPENRGKLKKENGWWKYNNEIVSIKFVIRVDDPSGRLPAGNSIADLIEKTGIKVEKLLYDRNKSTQVVYLTDPKDYEWNILTEAWGAGATRAWWDVTLRQMYVREGNYMPGGNVAEFWNYDNKEASKISDKNSNGWFLTSEEYWDGNMRLQEIGLQEAVRIYLNSQTQFFVANKERFNGRMLYGVGDGINDWSIRSADVKPNRRGEKILRVLQHSAQGSLFMSPWDPVGVGGFSDAYSGIIISPCSDSGATFESPSTAKDIFRLGEADTNTLEIGVVAGNNGIPVGTVDVPKNAMMFNPYTQKWEEGLTIVSKDGNIEYKKSDNLKAYIKCDFKPKYFKWHHGIESSLVDLMYGSVFIANVVTKTNDNDKYYDSALAGRYAPAMDGAVGSVLNEDGSFTLYGNYYFPMDIDRQIATVAVSPKIGNPNRNTVVPFEINEAIMKLVLEGSKSGNVYTISQDQSFTAIDVKNPTCVSDIREKLIEMRDSKYIPVGIEQWINEEEAVKRYQAAIDFIDNYGHAYISNGPFFISKIDSKANYIELSAFKDYSESAKYWIEKLSTKMSRIEDIEYPSIVNKNEDMNINIYVSSYDYPNNNLELPDENTKVKVLLQLQKGGEIEYNANLEGEVFKLTIPKKDLSNLSAGEYIIVFESFIADESPSIETRSFVLR
;
A
#
# COMPACT_ATOMS: atom_id res chain seq x y z
N MET A 1 81.76 39.37 -16.75
CA MET A 1 80.74 38.96 -15.76
C MET A 1 79.34 38.90 -16.38
N LYS A 2 79.11 38.02 -17.38
CA LYS A 2 77.77 37.74 -17.95
C LYS A 2 77.60 36.31 -18.50
N PHE A 3 78.52 35.39 -18.18
CA PHE A 3 78.49 34.00 -18.66
C PHE A 3 78.47 32.93 -17.55
N LYS A 4 78.44 33.32 -16.26
CA LYS A 4 78.32 32.38 -15.13
C LYS A 4 76.93 32.31 -14.48
N PHE A 5 76.00 33.18 -14.85
CA PHE A 5 74.66 33.21 -14.25
C PHE A 5 73.61 32.34 -14.96
N LEU A 6 73.87 31.91 -16.21
CA LEU A 6 72.88 31.15 -16.99
C LEU A 6 72.91 29.63 -16.69
N ASN A 7 74.05 29.09 -16.27
CA ASN A 7 74.18 27.66 -15.95
C ASN A 7 73.66 27.31 -14.55
N TYR A 8 73.70 28.24 -13.59
CA TYR A 8 73.13 28.02 -12.26
C TYR A 8 71.59 28.01 -12.29
N PHE A 9 70.95 28.85 -13.11
CA PHE A 9 69.49 28.84 -13.28
C PHE A 9 69.00 27.57 -13.99
N LYS A 10 69.74 27.06 -15.00
CA LYS A 10 69.38 25.79 -15.64
C LYS A 10 69.53 24.59 -14.70
N LEU A 11 70.58 24.55 -13.86
CA LEU A 11 70.73 23.47 -12.88
C LEU A 11 69.66 23.55 -11.79
N LEU A 12 69.32 24.74 -11.28
CA LEU A 12 68.27 24.89 -10.27
C LEU A 12 66.88 24.54 -10.84
N PHE A 13 66.60 24.90 -12.09
CA PHE A 13 65.33 24.58 -12.74
C PHE A 13 65.22 23.08 -13.07
N LEU A 14 66.32 22.42 -13.46
CA LEU A 14 66.36 20.96 -13.63
C LEU A 14 66.27 20.21 -12.29
N PHE A 15 66.80 20.76 -11.19
CA PHE A 15 66.68 20.15 -9.85
C PHE A 15 65.28 20.33 -9.27
N ILE A 16 64.62 21.48 -9.50
CA ILE A 16 63.22 21.70 -9.10
C ILE A 16 62.27 20.84 -9.94
N ILE A 17 62.51 20.68 -11.25
CA ILE A 17 61.74 19.76 -12.10
C ILE A 17 62.00 18.30 -11.68
N ALA A 18 63.22 17.91 -11.34
CA ALA A 18 63.51 16.56 -10.85
C ALA A 18 62.85 16.26 -9.49
N ILE A 19 62.76 17.23 -8.57
CA ILE A 19 62.06 17.07 -7.28
C ILE A 19 60.53 17.10 -7.47
N LEU A 20 60.00 17.83 -8.47
CA LEU A 20 58.59 17.76 -8.90
C LEU A 20 58.24 16.45 -9.64
N PHE A 21 59.21 15.78 -10.28
CA PHE A 21 59.01 14.46 -10.91
C PHE A 21 59.31 13.27 -9.98
N LEU A 22 60.05 13.47 -8.87
CA LEU A 22 60.29 12.45 -7.84
C LEU A 22 59.31 12.50 -6.65
N THR A 23 58.43 13.51 -6.59
CA THR A 23 57.23 13.51 -5.73
C THR A 23 55.97 13.03 -6.46
N CYS A 24 56.07 12.75 -7.77
CA CYS A 24 55.11 11.90 -8.50
C CYS A 24 55.47 10.42 -8.33
N SER A 25 55.58 9.97 -7.08
CA SER A 25 55.49 8.54 -6.78
C SER A 25 54.06 8.10 -7.07
N LYS A 26 53.89 7.34 -8.15
CA LYS A 26 52.87 6.31 -8.39
C LYS A 26 51.68 6.22 -7.40
N ASP A 27 50.91 7.27 -7.22
CA ASP A 27 49.48 7.15 -6.94
C ASP A 27 48.79 7.39 -8.27
N LYS A 28 48.83 6.36 -9.12
CA LYS A 28 47.70 6.13 -10.01
C LYS A 28 46.50 6.19 -9.09
N ASN A 29 45.63 7.17 -9.27
CA ASN A 29 44.35 7.28 -8.58
C ASN A 29 43.71 5.89 -8.54
N ASN A 30 43.93 5.16 -7.44
CA ASN A 30 42.99 4.17 -6.98
C ASN A 30 41.81 5.03 -6.56
N ILE A 31 40.96 5.35 -7.53
CA ILE A 31 39.57 5.70 -7.25
C ILE A 31 39.10 4.50 -6.45
N SER A 32 39.07 4.64 -5.13
CA SER A 32 38.52 3.63 -4.25
C SER A 32 37.05 3.56 -4.61
N GLN A 33 36.72 2.69 -5.55
CA GLN A 33 35.35 2.34 -5.82
C GLN A 33 34.78 1.92 -4.46
N THR A 34 33.74 2.63 -4.00
CA THR A 34 33.08 2.24 -2.76
C THR A 34 32.62 0.81 -2.95
N ASP A 35 33.03 -0.08 -2.04
CA ASP A 35 32.51 -1.44 -2.06
C ASP A 35 31.01 -1.34 -1.79
N ARG A 36 30.23 -1.54 -2.84
CA ARG A 36 28.78 -1.40 -2.84
C ARG A 36 28.07 -2.73 -2.60
N GLY A 37 28.84 -3.79 -2.28
CA GLY A 37 28.31 -5.13 -2.11
C GLY A 37 27.50 -5.57 -3.33
N GLY A 38 26.28 -6.05 -3.07
CA GLY A 38 25.33 -6.49 -4.09
C GLY A 38 24.59 -5.38 -4.87
N ALA A 39 24.76 -4.10 -4.50
CA ALA A 39 24.03 -3.00 -5.14
C ALA A 39 24.59 -2.61 -6.53
N LEU A 40 23.74 -2.03 -7.38
CA LEU A 40 24.15 -1.52 -8.69
C LEU A 40 24.69 -0.08 -8.64
N ILE A 41 24.30 0.68 -7.61
CA ILE A 41 24.67 2.07 -7.37
C ILE A 41 25.39 2.22 -6.02
N ASP A 42 26.20 3.26 -5.90
CA ASP A 42 27.01 3.50 -4.70
C ASP A 42 26.23 4.32 -3.66
N LYS A 43 25.41 5.27 -4.14
CA LYS A 43 24.67 6.22 -3.31
C LYS A 43 23.33 6.62 -3.89
N ILE A 44 22.41 7.01 -3.02
CA ILE A 44 21.13 7.62 -3.35
C ILE A 44 21.07 8.98 -2.67
N ILE A 45 20.63 9.98 -3.41
CA ILE A 45 20.41 11.34 -2.91
C ILE A 45 18.94 11.67 -3.09
N PHE A 46 18.24 11.92 -1.99
CA PHE A 46 16.87 12.44 -2.01
C PHE A 46 16.85 13.95 -1.84
N ASN A 47 16.10 14.63 -2.69
CA ASN A 47 15.88 16.07 -2.67
C ASN A 47 14.41 16.42 -2.96
N ILE A 48 13.99 17.62 -2.58
CA ILE A 48 12.63 18.12 -2.86
C ILE A 48 12.62 19.29 -3.84
N ARG A 49 11.52 19.39 -4.58
CA ARG A 49 11.05 20.63 -5.20
C ARG A 49 9.63 20.93 -4.75
N THR A 50 9.34 22.22 -4.57
CA THR A 50 7.98 22.71 -4.29
C THR A 50 7.15 22.91 -5.54
N ASP A 51 7.80 22.99 -6.70
CA ASP A 51 7.17 23.18 -8.01
C ASP A 51 7.40 21.94 -8.87
N MET A 52 6.30 21.33 -9.31
CA MET A 52 6.31 20.11 -10.12
C MET A 52 6.96 20.32 -11.49
N THR A 53 6.72 21.46 -12.14
CA THR A 53 7.29 21.76 -13.47
C THR A 53 8.80 21.92 -13.41
N ILE A 54 9.31 22.59 -12.37
CA ILE A 54 10.76 22.68 -12.12
C ILE A 54 11.35 21.29 -11.83
N ALA A 55 10.66 20.47 -11.05
CA ALA A 55 11.11 19.11 -10.73
C ALA A 55 11.28 18.25 -12.00
N ILE A 56 10.26 18.24 -12.87
CA ILE A 56 10.29 17.50 -14.14
C ILE A 56 11.42 17.99 -15.03
N LYS A 57 11.59 19.32 -15.12
CA LYS A 57 12.66 19.93 -15.92
C LYS A 57 14.05 19.57 -15.39
N ASP A 58 14.25 19.55 -14.08
CA ASP A 58 15.52 19.13 -13.48
C ASP A 58 15.84 17.66 -13.82
N VAL A 59 14.83 16.78 -13.91
CA VAL A 59 15.01 15.41 -14.42
C VAL A 59 15.34 15.40 -15.91
N ALA A 60 14.58 16.12 -16.75
CA ALA A 60 14.83 16.18 -18.20
C ALA A 60 16.23 16.73 -18.54
N GLU A 61 16.74 17.66 -17.76
CA GLU A 61 18.09 18.24 -17.91
C GLU A 61 19.21 17.39 -17.27
N GLY A 62 18.87 16.29 -16.58
CA GLY A 62 19.83 15.39 -15.93
C GLY A 62 20.48 15.96 -14.66
N LYS A 63 19.89 17.01 -14.07
CA LYS A 63 20.27 17.52 -12.73
C LYS A 63 19.79 16.57 -11.64
N ALA A 64 18.65 15.93 -11.88
CA ALA A 64 18.17 14.76 -11.17
C ALA A 64 18.03 13.59 -12.13
N ASP A 65 18.02 12.38 -11.60
CA ASP A 65 17.94 11.15 -12.39
C ASP A 65 16.48 10.63 -12.42
N LEU A 66 15.73 10.75 -11.33
CA LEU A 66 14.40 10.15 -11.17
C LEU A 66 13.42 11.08 -10.45
N MET A 67 12.17 11.14 -10.91
CA MET A 67 11.03 11.68 -10.17
C MET A 67 10.29 10.55 -9.44
N ALA A 68 10.26 10.60 -8.11
CA ALA A 68 9.57 9.62 -7.27
C ALA A 68 8.08 9.90 -7.08
N SER A 69 7.63 11.14 -7.30
CA SER A 69 6.22 11.48 -7.19
C SER A 69 5.51 11.30 -8.54
N GLY A 70 4.32 10.72 -8.51
CA GLY A 70 3.45 10.63 -9.69
C GLY A 70 3.07 12.03 -10.20
N ILE A 71 3.18 12.22 -11.50
CA ILE A 71 2.81 13.44 -12.21
C ILE A 71 1.40 13.26 -12.74
N ASP A 72 0.50 14.18 -12.40
CA ASP A 72 -0.86 14.19 -12.93
C ASP A 72 -0.83 14.41 -14.44
N GLY A 73 -1.71 13.73 -15.17
CA GLY A 73 -1.69 13.78 -16.63
C GLY A 73 -1.86 15.17 -17.23
N GLY A 74 -2.64 16.05 -16.63
CA GLY A 74 -2.75 17.45 -17.09
C GLY A 74 -1.39 18.18 -17.10
N VAL A 75 -0.51 17.89 -16.13
CA VAL A 75 0.85 18.45 -16.08
C VAL A 75 1.73 17.73 -17.09
N TYR A 76 1.75 16.39 -17.09
CA TYR A 76 2.60 15.61 -17.98
C TYR A 76 2.32 15.87 -19.48
N LEU A 77 1.05 15.88 -19.88
CA LEU A 77 0.63 16.13 -21.26
C LEU A 77 0.88 17.57 -21.72
N SER A 78 1.14 18.51 -20.79
CA SER A 78 1.50 19.89 -21.12
C SER A 78 3.00 20.09 -21.36
N LEU A 79 3.83 19.07 -21.12
CA LEU A 79 5.27 19.16 -21.29
C LEU A 79 5.65 19.37 -22.75
N GLU A 80 6.69 20.17 -22.98
CA GLU A 80 7.22 20.37 -24.32
C GLU A 80 7.88 19.09 -24.84
N LYS A 81 7.74 18.81 -26.15
CA LYS A 81 8.35 17.66 -26.82
C LYS A 81 9.85 17.52 -26.53
N LYS A 82 10.59 18.63 -26.47
CA LYS A 82 12.04 18.65 -26.20
C LYS A 82 12.40 18.06 -24.83
N ASP A 83 11.50 18.15 -23.85
CA ASP A 83 11.70 17.61 -22.51
C ASP A 83 11.25 16.15 -22.49
N LEU A 84 10.08 15.84 -23.08
CA LEU A 84 9.60 14.47 -23.25
C LEU A 84 10.61 13.55 -23.96
N ASP A 85 11.29 14.03 -25.00
CA ASP A 85 12.28 13.24 -25.75
C ASP A 85 13.45 12.75 -24.86
N LYS A 86 13.77 13.51 -23.80
CA LYS A 86 14.83 13.20 -22.82
C LYS A 86 14.37 12.34 -21.65
N LEU A 87 13.06 12.18 -21.49
CA LEU A 87 12.47 11.43 -20.39
C LEU A 87 12.15 10.00 -20.84
N ASP A 88 12.32 9.08 -19.91
CA ASP A 88 11.77 7.73 -19.97
C ASP A 88 10.60 7.66 -18.98
N THR A 89 9.42 7.26 -19.48
CA THR A 89 8.15 7.40 -18.76
C THR A 89 7.62 6.05 -18.29
N TYR A 90 7.04 6.05 -17.10
CA TYR A 90 6.34 4.93 -16.47
C TYR A 90 4.90 5.38 -16.25
N GLU A 91 3.97 4.78 -17.00
CA GLU A 91 2.55 5.10 -16.94
C GLU A 91 1.83 4.07 -16.07
N VAL A 92 1.17 4.52 -14.99
CA VAL A 92 0.61 3.61 -13.99
C VAL A 92 -0.76 4.10 -13.49
N PRO A 93 -1.80 3.25 -13.44
CA PRO A 93 -3.09 3.57 -12.84
C PRO A 93 -2.99 3.57 -11.31
N SER A 94 -2.35 4.58 -10.71
CA SER A 94 -1.94 4.56 -9.30
C SER A 94 -2.76 5.46 -8.37
N GLY A 95 -3.63 6.32 -8.91
CA GLY A 95 -4.53 7.20 -8.15
C GLY A 95 -6.00 6.86 -8.35
N THR A 96 -6.86 7.19 -7.39
CA THR A 96 -8.32 7.00 -7.51
C THR A 96 -9.08 8.07 -6.74
N TRP A 97 -10.17 8.60 -7.30
CA TRP A 97 -11.09 9.50 -6.61
C TRP A 97 -12.39 8.82 -6.24
N SER A 98 -12.92 9.19 -5.08
CA SER A 98 -14.25 8.78 -4.61
C SER A 98 -15.01 9.93 -3.96
N LEU A 99 -16.31 9.73 -3.75
CA LEU A 99 -17.12 10.53 -2.85
C LEU A 99 -17.50 9.68 -1.65
N LEU A 100 -17.31 10.22 -0.45
CA LEU A 100 -17.85 9.66 0.78
C LEU A 100 -19.09 10.45 1.19
N PHE A 101 -20.18 9.75 1.47
CA PHE A 101 -21.43 10.34 1.93
C PHE A 101 -21.64 10.07 3.42
N ASN A 102 -22.08 11.08 4.16
CA ASN A 102 -22.57 10.93 5.53
C ASN A 102 -24.05 10.51 5.50
N PRO A 103 -24.38 9.23 5.77
CA PRO A 103 -25.73 8.73 5.64
C PRO A 103 -26.54 8.89 6.93
N VAL A 104 -26.04 9.58 7.98
CA VAL A 104 -26.74 9.70 9.26
C VAL A 104 -28.17 10.26 9.09
N PRO A 105 -29.22 9.69 9.72
CA PRO A 105 -29.22 8.55 10.64
C PRO A 105 -29.32 7.16 9.96
N ASN A 106 -29.29 7.12 8.63
CA ASN A 106 -29.44 5.94 7.74
C ASN A 106 -30.72 5.13 8.00
N LYS A 107 -31.80 5.83 8.37
CA LYS A 107 -33.12 5.25 8.62
C LYS A 107 -34.20 6.31 8.51
N ALA A 108 -35.43 5.89 8.19
CA ALA A 108 -36.61 6.73 8.27
C ALA A 108 -36.79 7.30 9.70
N PRO A 109 -37.29 8.54 9.85
CA PRO A 109 -37.79 9.44 8.80
C PRO A 109 -36.71 10.30 8.13
N TYR A 110 -35.44 9.90 8.20
CA TYR A 110 -34.28 10.54 7.55
C TYR A 110 -33.93 11.93 8.10
N THR A 111 -34.26 12.18 9.37
CA THR A 111 -34.03 13.46 10.03
C THR A 111 -33.05 13.35 11.18
N ILE A 112 -32.28 14.40 11.41
CA ILE A 112 -31.36 14.54 12.55
C ILE A 112 -31.65 15.84 13.28
N THR A 113 -31.59 15.84 14.61
CA THR A 113 -31.74 17.05 15.42
C THR A 113 -30.40 17.42 16.01
N LYS A 114 -29.93 18.64 15.71
CA LYS A 114 -28.71 19.25 16.26
C LYS A 114 -29.06 20.65 16.73
N ASP A 115 -28.62 21.01 17.93
CA ASP A 115 -28.81 22.35 18.52
C ASP A 115 -30.27 22.84 18.50
N GLY A 116 -31.22 21.93 18.76
CA GLY A 116 -32.65 22.23 18.77
C GLY A 116 -33.29 22.37 17.38
N LYS A 117 -32.53 22.22 16.30
CA LYS A 117 -33.02 22.28 14.92
C LYS A 117 -33.01 20.90 14.27
N THR A 118 -34.13 20.53 13.64
CA THR A 118 -34.27 19.27 12.90
C THR A 118 -33.99 19.48 11.42
N TYR A 119 -32.99 18.75 10.91
CA TYR A 119 -32.59 18.73 9.51
C TYR A 119 -33.07 17.44 8.84
N PHE A 120 -33.45 17.53 7.57
CA PHE A 120 -33.72 16.36 6.73
C PHE A 120 -32.47 16.03 5.92
N ASN A 121 -31.94 14.81 6.08
CA ASN A 121 -30.76 14.36 5.33
C ASN A 121 -31.20 13.50 4.12
N PRO A 122 -31.18 14.03 2.88
CA PRO A 122 -31.51 13.23 1.71
C PRO A 122 -30.53 12.08 1.49
N LEU A 123 -29.26 12.22 1.93
CA LEU A 123 -28.25 11.16 1.81
C LEU A 123 -28.43 10.05 2.84
N ALA A 124 -29.34 10.17 3.80
CA ALA A 124 -29.76 9.04 4.64
C ALA A 124 -30.64 8.03 3.89
N ILE A 125 -31.14 8.40 2.70
CA ILE A 125 -31.91 7.53 1.82
C ILE A 125 -30.94 6.80 0.88
N ARG A 126 -30.90 5.48 0.97
CA ARG A 126 -30.01 4.64 0.16
C ARG A 126 -30.23 4.83 -1.35
N GLU A 127 -31.48 4.96 -1.77
CA GLU A 127 -31.86 5.16 -3.18
C GLU A 127 -31.32 6.48 -3.74
N VAL A 128 -31.26 7.54 -2.91
CA VAL A 128 -30.66 8.83 -3.31
C VAL A 128 -29.16 8.65 -3.53
N ARG A 129 -28.45 8.00 -2.59
CA ARG A 129 -27.02 7.72 -2.73
C ARG A 129 -26.73 6.82 -3.94
N PHE A 130 -27.51 5.76 -4.14
CA PHE A 130 -27.35 4.85 -5.28
C PHE A 130 -27.53 5.58 -6.61
N ALA A 131 -28.53 6.47 -6.71
CA ALA A 131 -28.77 7.27 -7.91
C ALA A 131 -27.61 8.23 -8.27
N MET A 132 -26.76 8.60 -7.30
CA MET A 132 -25.55 9.40 -7.58
C MET A 132 -24.59 8.71 -8.56
N ASN A 133 -24.58 7.36 -8.62
CA ASN A 133 -23.78 6.63 -9.60
C ASN A 133 -24.20 6.92 -11.05
N PHE A 134 -25.48 7.28 -11.26
CA PHE A 134 -26.03 7.62 -12.56
C PHE A 134 -25.98 9.15 -12.80
N LEU A 135 -26.01 9.96 -11.74
CA LEU A 135 -25.98 11.42 -11.89
C LEU A 135 -24.67 11.91 -12.51
N ILE A 136 -23.56 11.23 -12.20
CA ILE A 136 -22.21 11.67 -12.54
C ILE A 136 -21.76 11.06 -13.87
N ASN A 137 -21.46 11.91 -14.85
CA ASN A 137 -20.75 11.51 -16.07
C ASN A 137 -19.23 11.46 -15.77
N ARG A 138 -18.71 10.26 -15.52
CA ARG A 138 -17.31 10.02 -15.17
C ARG A 138 -16.39 10.26 -16.35
N LYS A 139 -16.83 9.90 -17.56
CA LYS A 139 -16.08 10.18 -18.80
C LYS A 139 -15.81 11.67 -18.97
N LYS A 140 -16.82 12.52 -18.71
CA LYS A 140 -16.67 13.98 -18.73
C LYS A 140 -15.65 14.47 -17.70
N LEU A 141 -15.64 13.92 -16.48
CA LEU A 141 -14.63 14.28 -15.49
C LEU A 141 -13.21 13.93 -16.00
N ILE A 142 -13.05 12.77 -16.63
CA ILE A 142 -11.75 12.34 -17.16
C ILE A 142 -11.32 13.21 -18.34
N ASP A 143 -12.18 13.41 -19.32
CA ASP A 143 -11.87 14.14 -20.55
C ASP A 143 -11.60 15.63 -20.23
N GLU A 144 -12.42 16.25 -19.37
CA GLU A 144 -12.34 17.69 -19.12
C GLU A 144 -11.36 18.06 -18.00
N ILE A 145 -11.29 17.27 -16.92
CA ILE A 145 -10.46 17.57 -15.73
C ILE A 145 -9.11 16.85 -15.82
N LEU A 146 -9.11 15.54 -16.07
CA LEU A 146 -7.88 14.75 -16.18
C LEU A 146 -7.23 14.80 -17.58
N LYS A 147 -7.86 15.47 -18.56
CA LYS A 147 -7.39 15.57 -19.94
C LYS A 147 -7.17 14.21 -20.61
N GLY A 148 -8.01 13.23 -20.27
CA GLY A 148 -7.92 11.86 -20.78
C GLY A 148 -6.94 10.95 -20.03
N ALA A 149 -6.21 11.46 -19.03
CA ALA A 149 -5.24 10.67 -18.27
C ALA A 149 -5.90 9.91 -17.10
N GLY A 150 -6.73 8.93 -17.45
CA GLY A 150 -7.37 8.05 -16.48
C GLY A 150 -8.53 7.28 -17.09
N MET A 151 -9.22 6.52 -16.26
CA MET A 151 -10.35 5.69 -16.65
C MET A 151 -11.54 5.85 -15.69
N PRO A 152 -12.78 5.68 -16.18
CA PRO A 152 -13.95 5.67 -15.31
C PRO A 152 -13.81 4.56 -14.28
N SER A 153 -14.02 4.86 -13.00
CA SER A 153 -14.00 3.85 -11.95
C SER A 153 -15.31 3.84 -11.17
N PHE A 154 -15.76 2.63 -10.84
CA PHE A 154 -16.98 2.36 -10.09
C PHE A 154 -16.70 1.54 -8.83
N THR A 155 -15.50 0.96 -8.71
CA THR A 155 -15.14 0.05 -7.62
C THR A 155 -13.86 0.53 -6.94
N GLN A 156 -13.55 -0.06 -5.80
CA GLN A 156 -12.32 0.24 -5.08
C GLN A 156 -11.08 -0.30 -5.79
N ALA A 157 -11.27 -1.28 -6.67
CA ALA A 157 -10.18 -2.05 -7.23
C ALA A 157 -9.50 -1.28 -8.36
N THR A 158 -8.17 -1.16 -8.29
CA THR A 158 -7.37 -0.48 -9.30
C THR A 158 -7.49 -1.20 -10.64
N PRO A 159 -8.00 -0.54 -11.70
CA PRO A 159 -8.16 -1.18 -13.00
C PRO A 159 -6.85 -1.76 -13.55
N GLY A 160 -6.95 -2.89 -14.25
CA GLY A 160 -5.81 -3.52 -14.93
C GLY A 160 -4.92 -4.40 -14.04
N GLN A 161 -5.18 -4.44 -12.72
CA GLN A 161 -4.50 -5.37 -11.81
C GLN A 161 -5.23 -6.73 -11.70
N PRO A 162 -4.58 -7.79 -11.21
CA PRO A 162 -5.18 -9.13 -11.19
C PRO A 162 -6.55 -9.20 -10.50
N GLY A 163 -7.46 -9.93 -11.14
CA GLY A 163 -8.82 -10.20 -10.62
C GLY A 163 -9.78 -9.01 -10.62
N THR A 164 -9.33 -7.81 -11.01
CA THR A 164 -10.12 -6.56 -10.91
C THR A 164 -11.37 -6.56 -11.79
N TYR A 165 -11.33 -7.24 -12.95
CA TYR A 165 -12.45 -7.31 -13.88
C TYR A 165 -13.73 -7.85 -13.22
N ARG A 166 -13.60 -8.83 -12.31
CA ARG A 166 -14.74 -9.45 -11.61
C ARG A 166 -15.55 -8.40 -10.83
N TYR A 167 -14.85 -7.47 -10.17
CA TYR A 167 -15.49 -6.35 -9.47
C TYR A 167 -16.17 -5.40 -10.46
N ASN A 168 -15.51 -5.09 -11.59
CA ASN A 168 -16.01 -4.16 -12.60
C ASN A 168 -17.24 -4.68 -13.37
N LEU A 169 -17.47 -6.00 -13.40
CA LEU A 169 -18.70 -6.58 -13.95
C LEU A 169 -19.95 -6.29 -13.11
N ILE A 170 -19.81 -6.07 -11.80
CA ILE A 170 -20.95 -5.80 -10.91
C ILE A 170 -21.67 -4.48 -11.25
N PRO A 171 -20.99 -3.31 -11.32
CA PRO A 171 -21.65 -2.04 -11.66
C PRO A 171 -22.23 -2.04 -13.08
N LEU A 172 -21.59 -2.71 -14.04
CA LEU A 172 -22.13 -2.89 -15.40
C LEU A 172 -23.47 -3.64 -15.37
N ARG A 173 -23.58 -4.74 -14.60
CA ARG A 173 -24.86 -5.46 -14.39
C ARG A 173 -25.92 -4.63 -13.67
N MET A 174 -25.52 -3.63 -12.88
CA MET A 174 -26.43 -2.66 -12.27
C MET A 174 -26.85 -1.53 -13.23
N GLY A 175 -26.40 -1.56 -14.49
CA GLY A 175 -26.72 -0.57 -15.52
C GLY A 175 -25.91 0.73 -15.42
N MET A 176 -24.81 0.75 -14.66
CA MET A 176 -23.93 1.90 -14.58
C MET A 176 -23.08 2.00 -15.85
N THR A 177 -22.93 3.21 -16.37
CA THR A 177 -22.11 3.49 -17.56
C THR A 177 -21.18 4.68 -17.29
N GLU A 178 -20.09 4.77 -18.04
CA GLU A 178 -19.13 5.87 -17.91
C GLU A 178 -19.74 7.27 -18.14
N ASN A 179 -20.80 7.35 -18.96
CA ASN A 179 -21.49 8.58 -19.29
C ASN A 179 -22.55 8.99 -18.27
N GLY A 180 -22.88 8.10 -17.32
CA GLY A 180 -24.02 8.28 -16.44
C GLY A 180 -25.36 8.32 -17.19
N ASN A 181 -26.41 8.65 -16.45
CA ASN A 181 -27.76 8.92 -16.95
C ASN A 181 -28.42 9.96 -16.03
N GLU A 182 -28.15 11.25 -16.31
CA GLU A 182 -28.60 12.39 -15.49
C GLU A 182 -30.12 12.39 -15.30
N ASP A 183 -30.90 12.18 -16.37
CA ASP A 183 -32.37 12.18 -16.32
C ASP A 183 -32.91 11.06 -15.43
N LYS A 184 -32.38 9.84 -15.56
CA LYS A 184 -32.73 8.72 -14.70
C LYS A 184 -32.38 9.03 -13.24
N ALA A 185 -31.20 9.57 -12.97
CA ALA A 185 -30.76 9.89 -11.62
C ALA A 185 -31.67 10.93 -10.96
N ILE A 186 -31.98 12.03 -11.66
CA ILE A 186 -32.88 13.08 -11.16
C ILE A 186 -34.27 12.51 -10.89
N LYS A 187 -34.79 11.64 -11.78
CA LYS A 187 -36.07 10.98 -11.60
C LYS A 187 -36.07 10.06 -10.36
N ASP A 188 -35.04 9.24 -10.21
CA ASP A 188 -34.92 8.29 -9.10
C ASP A 188 -34.75 9.02 -7.75
N ILE A 189 -33.94 10.09 -7.71
CA ILE A 189 -33.79 10.94 -6.52
C ILE A 189 -35.12 11.59 -6.15
N ASN A 190 -35.84 12.19 -7.11
CA ASN A 190 -37.14 12.80 -6.83
C ASN A 190 -38.15 11.77 -6.32
N LYS A 191 -38.22 10.59 -6.93
CA LYS A 191 -39.08 9.50 -6.47
C LYS A 191 -38.74 9.08 -5.03
N ALA A 192 -37.46 8.96 -4.70
CA ALA A 192 -37.02 8.62 -3.35
C ALA A 192 -37.40 9.71 -2.32
N MET A 193 -37.26 10.99 -2.70
CA MET A 193 -37.67 12.12 -1.87
C MET A 193 -39.19 12.20 -1.70
N GLU A 194 -39.98 11.92 -2.75
CA GLU A 194 -41.45 11.82 -2.69
C GLU A 194 -41.90 10.69 -1.76
N ASN A 195 -41.25 9.52 -1.82
CA ASN A 195 -41.51 8.42 -0.90
C ASN A 195 -41.23 8.84 0.54
N ALA A 196 -40.11 9.51 0.80
CA ALA A 196 -39.78 10.04 2.12
C ALA A 196 -40.78 11.11 2.59
N ALA A 197 -41.34 11.92 1.68
CA ALA A 197 -42.35 12.93 1.99
C ALA A 197 -43.72 12.32 2.36
N ASN A 198 -44.02 11.14 1.82
CA ASN A 198 -45.26 10.41 2.08
C ASN A 198 -45.28 9.68 3.43
N LEU A 199 -44.11 9.51 4.07
CA LEU A 199 -43.99 8.95 5.42
C LEU A 199 -44.82 9.76 6.43
N PRO A 200 -45.51 9.11 7.39
CA PRO A 200 -46.36 9.81 8.37
C PRO A 200 -45.64 10.95 9.11
N GLU A 201 -44.37 10.78 9.44
CA GLU A 201 -43.56 11.73 10.21
C GLU A 201 -43.16 12.97 9.41
N ASN A 202 -43.10 12.84 8.08
CA ASN A 202 -42.65 13.87 7.13
C ASN A 202 -43.80 14.52 6.37
N ARG A 203 -45.01 13.94 6.40
CA ARG A 203 -46.16 14.44 5.67
C ARG A 203 -46.46 15.90 6.04
N GLY A 204 -46.52 16.75 5.03
CA GLY A 204 -46.71 18.20 5.20
C GLY A 204 -45.45 18.98 5.62
N LYS A 205 -44.39 18.29 6.08
CA LYS A 205 -43.09 18.89 6.42
C LYS A 205 -42.13 18.87 5.25
N LEU A 206 -41.98 17.73 4.58
CA LEU A 206 -41.17 17.56 3.37
C LEU A 206 -42.03 17.77 2.13
N LYS A 207 -41.68 18.74 1.30
CA LYS A 207 -42.41 19.05 0.05
C LYS A 207 -41.49 19.71 -0.97
N LYS A 208 -41.80 19.56 -2.26
CA LYS A 208 -41.12 20.27 -3.34
C LYS A 208 -41.90 21.52 -3.73
N GLU A 209 -41.28 22.68 -3.63
CA GLU A 209 -41.86 23.99 -3.96
C GLU A 209 -40.87 24.82 -4.79
N ASN A 210 -41.33 25.43 -5.89
CA ASN A 210 -40.49 26.25 -6.77
C ASN A 210 -39.19 25.56 -7.21
N GLY A 211 -39.25 24.24 -7.46
CA GLY A 211 -38.10 23.43 -7.86
C GLY A 211 -37.23 22.93 -6.70
N TRP A 212 -37.40 23.42 -5.48
CA TRP A 212 -36.59 23.06 -4.31
C TRP A 212 -37.34 22.18 -3.32
N TRP A 213 -36.66 21.18 -2.78
CA TRP A 213 -37.14 20.42 -1.63
C TRP A 213 -37.03 21.27 -0.37
N LYS A 214 -38.09 21.28 0.43
CA LYS A 214 -38.14 21.97 1.72
C LYS A 214 -38.59 21.03 2.82
N TYR A 215 -37.96 21.14 3.99
CA TYR A 215 -38.35 20.49 5.23
C TYR A 215 -38.72 21.56 6.27
N ASN A 216 -39.92 21.52 6.84
CA ASN A 216 -40.41 22.57 7.76
C ASN A 216 -40.28 24.00 7.20
N ASN A 217 -40.58 24.16 5.91
CA ASN A 217 -40.46 25.41 5.13
C ASN A 217 -39.03 25.94 4.88
N GLU A 218 -38.00 25.25 5.33
CA GLU A 218 -36.60 25.57 4.99
C GLU A 218 -36.11 24.69 3.84
N ILE A 219 -35.26 25.24 2.96
CA ILE A 219 -34.68 24.48 1.85
C ILE A 219 -33.80 23.35 2.40
N VAL A 220 -33.99 22.13 1.87
CA VAL A 220 -33.13 20.99 2.18
C VAL A 220 -31.76 21.25 1.58
N SER A 221 -30.75 21.37 2.43
CA SER A 221 -29.36 21.63 2.04
C SER A 221 -28.41 20.54 2.55
N ILE A 222 -27.35 20.27 1.79
CA ILE A 222 -26.26 19.39 2.17
C ILE A 222 -24.90 20.12 2.11
N LYS A 223 -24.01 19.79 3.04
CA LYS A 223 -22.65 20.33 3.15
C LYS A 223 -21.65 19.47 2.38
N PHE A 224 -21.07 20.00 1.32
CA PHE A 224 -20.11 19.29 0.49
C PHE A 224 -18.70 19.82 0.74
N VAL A 225 -17.90 19.03 1.46
CA VAL A 225 -16.46 19.25 1.65
C VAL A 225 -15.72 18.95 0.36
N ILE A 226 -15.17 20.01 -0.25
CA ILE A 226 -14.42 19.95 -1.51
C ILE A 226 -12.96 20.31 -1.22
N ARG A 227 -12.05 19.44 -1.66
CA ARG A 227 -10.61 19.54 -1.37
C ARG A 227 -9.94 20.61 -2.26
N VAL A 228 -9.45 21.68 -1.64
CA VAL A 228 -8.79 22.81 -2.37
C VAL A 228 -7.29 22.62 -2.58
N ASP A 229 -6.65 21.69 -1.88
CA ASP A 229 -5.24 21.31 -2.08
C ASP A 229 -4.98 20.59 -3.41
N ASP A 230 -6.04 20.34 -4.18
CA ASP A 230 -6.01 19.78 -5.53
C ASP A 230 -6.85 20.67 -6.48
N PRO A 231 -6.30 21.85 -6.85
CA PRO A 231 -7.02 22.87 -7.60
C PRO A 231 -7.31 22.49 -9.06
N SER A 232 -6.55 21.54 -9.63
CA SER A 232 -6.73 21.03 -10.99
C SER A 232 -7.59 19.78 -11.06
N GLY A 233 -7.85 19.10 -9.94
CA GLY A 233 -8.55 17.82 -9.91
C GLY A 233 -9.86 17.84 -9.10
N ARG A 234 -9.78 17.51 -7.80
CA ARG A 234 -10.96 17.37 -6.93
C ARG A 234 -11.75 18.67 -6.76
N LEU A 235 -11.11 19.84 -6.80
CA LEU A 235 -11.82 21.11 -6.70
C LEU A 235 -12.82 21.33 -7.86
N PRO A 236 -12.41 21.30 -9.15
CA PRO A 236 -13.35 21.41 -10.26
C PRO A 236 -14.34 20.23 -10.32
N ALA A 237 -13.94 19.01 -9.93
CA ALA A 237 -14.84 17.86 -9.88
C ALA A 237 -15.95 18.05 -8.82
N GLY A 238 -15.60 18.43 -7.60
CA GLY A 238 -16.57 18.71 -6.53
C GLY A 238 -17.52 19.84 -6.90
N ASN A 239 -17.02 20.89 -7.58
CA ASN A 239 -17.86 21.98 -8.08
C ASN A 239 -18.88 21.52 -9.12
N SER A 240 -18.45 20.74 -10.12
CA SER A 240 -19.37 20.25 -11.16
C SER A 240 -20.42 19.27 -10.60
N ILE A 241 -20.03 18.42 -9.66
CA ILE A 241 -20.94 17.48 -8.99
C ILE A 241 -21.95 18.24 -8.12
N ALA A 242 -21.53 19.29 -7.40
CA ALA A 242 -22.44 20.12 -6.63
C ALA A 242 -23.54 20.74 -7.52
N ASP A 243 -23.17 21.24 -8.69
CA ASP A 243 -24.11 21.84 -9.64
C ASP A 243 -25.10 20.79 -10.18
N LEU A 244 -24.65 19.55 -10.39
CA LEU A 244 -25.54 18.42 -10.75
C LEU A 244 -26.53 18.08 -9.64
N ILE A 245 -26.10 18.09 -8.38
CA ILE A 245 -26.99 17.83 -7.22
C ILE A 245 -28.07 18.90 -7.14
N GLU A 246 -27.74 20.18 -7.36
CA GLU A 246 -28.73 21.26 -7.30
C GLU A 246 -29.87 21.10 -8.33
N LYS A 247 -29.62 20.47 -9.48
CA LYS A 247 -30.67 20.13 -10.47
C LYS A 247 -31.75 19.19 -9.91
N THR A 248 -31.46 18.44 -8.84
CA THR A 248 -32.45 17.57 -8.17
C THR A 248 -33.42 18.35 -7.28
N GLY A 249 -33.10 19.62 -6.99
CA GLY A 249 -33.82 20.46 -6.04
C GLY A 249 -33.30 20.37 -4.60
N ILE A 250 -32.11 19.81 -4.38
CA ILE A 250 -31.40 19.78 -3.10
C ILE A 250 -30.29 20.83 -3.14
N LYS A 251 -30.23 21.73 -2.16
CA LYS A 251 -29.23 22.80 -2.14
C LYS A 251 -27.86 22.27 -1.69
N VAL A 252 -26.78 22.77 -2.27
CA VAL A 252 -25.42 22.41 -1.84
C VAL A 252 -24.71 23.61 -1.22
N GLU A 253 -24.22 23.43 0.01
CA GLU A 253 -23.27 24.32 0.67
C GLU A 253 -21.84 23.81 0.39
N LYS A 254 -21.08 24.54 -0.44
CA LYS A 254 -19.71 24.18 -0.81
C LYS A 254 -18.74 24.57 0.31
N LEU A 255 -18.16 23.59 1.00
CA LEU A 255 -17.15 23.76 2.05
C LEU A 255 -15.76 23.53 1.47
N LEU A 256 -15.08 24.62 1.10
CA LEU A 256 -13.77 24.58 0.44
C LEU A 256 -12.64 24.42 1.46
N TYR A 257 -12.20 23.18 1.73
CA TYR A 257 -11.26 22.85 2.80
C TYR A 257 -9.98 22.20 2.25
N ASP A 258 -8.84 22.46 2.91
CA ASP A 258 -7.60 21.74 2.64
C ASP A 258 -7.62 20.33 3.28
N ARG A 259 -6.53 19.56 3.06
CA ARG A 259 -6.37 18.22 3.64
C ARG A 259 -6.59 18.20 5.15
N ASN A 260 -5.90 19.03 5.90
CA ASN A 260 -5.90 18.98 7.35
C ASN A 260 -7.31 19.25 7.90
N LYS A 261 -7.95 20.33 7.45
CA LYS A 261 -9.30 20.67 7.89
C LYS A 261 -10.32 19.63 7.44
N SER A 262 -10.21 19.11 6.22
CA SER A 262 -11.13 18.06 5.75
C SER A 262 -11.00 16.77 6.58
N THR A 263 -9.78 16.36 6.95
CA THR A 263 -9.56 15.16 7.77
C THR A 263 -10.15 15.33 9.16
N GLN A 264 -9.93 16.48 9.79
CA GLN A 264 -10.51 16.80 11.10
C GLN A 264 -12.04 16.75 11.06
N VAL A 265 -12.67 17.43 10.09
CA VAL A 265 -14.14 17.51 10.01
C VAL A 265 -14.77 16.18 9.64
N VAL A 266 -14.18 15.38 8.74
CA VAL A 266 -14.85 14.21 8.17
C VAL A 266 -14.57 12.91 8.93
N TYR A 267 -13.32 12.69 9.33
CA TYR A 267 -12.90 11.40 9.94
C TYR A 267 -12.72 11.47 11.46
N LEU A 268 -12.63 12.67 12.05
CA LEU A 268 -12.32 12.85 13.48
C LEU A 268 -13.46 13.54 14.26
N THR A 269 -14.65 13.63 13.69
CA THR A 269 -15.88 14.08 14.40
C THR A 269 -16.99 13.04 14.27
N ASP A 270 -17.99 13.10 15.16
CA ASP A 270 -19.17 12.26 15.05
C ASP A 270 -19.98 12.68 13.81
N PRO A 271 -20.30 11.79 12.86
CA PRO A 271 -21.16 12.13 11.73
C PRO A 271 -22.51 12.74 12.14
N LYS A 272 -23.01 12.47 13.36
CA LYS A 272 -24.22 13.11 13.93
C LYS A 272 -24.06 14.60 14.20
N ASP A 273 -22.84 15.11 14.31
CA ASP A 273 -22.60 16.55 14.38
C ASP A 273 -22.99 17.24 13.07
N TYR A 274 -23.27 16.49 12.00
CA TYR A 274 -23.89 17.00 10.78
C TYR A 274 -23.13 18.20 10.18
N GLU A 275 -21.81 18.22 10.35
CA GLU A 275 -20.90 19.26 9.86
C GLU A 275 -20.50 19.06 8.41
N TRP A 276 -20.73 17.86 7.88
CA TRP A 276 -20.48 17.47 6.51
C TRP A 276 -21.51 16.43 6.04
N ASN A 277 -21.76 16.41 4.74
CA ASN A 277 -22.64 15.46 4.07
C ASN A 277 -21.93 14.70 2.96
N ILE A 278 -20.98 15.33 2.27
CA ILE A 278 -20.19 14.74 1.19
C ILE A 278 -18.73 15.18 1.34
N LEU A 279 -17.77 14.30 1.04
CA LEU A 279 -16.35 14.62 0.87
C LEU A 279 -15.85 14.16 -0.51
N THR A 280 -15.04 14.99 -1.18
CA THR A 280 -14.18 14.53 -2.30
C THR A 280 -12.92 13.84 -1.78
N GLU A 281 -12.77 12.54 -2.00
CA GLU A 281 -11.64 11.71 -1.57
C GLU A 281 -10.63 11.47 -2.71
N ALA A 282 -9.37 11.19 -2.35
CA ALA A 282 -8.36 10.66 -3.24
C ALA A 282 -7.52 9.59 -2.52
N TRP A 283 -7.19 8.52 -3.22
CA TRP A 283 -6.46 7.35 -2.72
C TRP A 283 -5.33 6.98 -3.67
N GLY A 284 -4.21 6.51 -3.13
CA GLY A 284 -3.16 5.84 -3.89
C GLY A 284 -3.33 4.33 -3.81
N ALA A 285 -2.95 3.59 -4.86
CA ALA A 285 -3.04 2.13 -4.90
C ALA A 285 -2.20 1.44 -3.81
N GLY A 286 -1.06 2.05 -3.43
CA GLY A 286 -0.21 1.61 -2.31
C GLY A 286 0.66 0.37 -2.56
N ALA A 287 0.27 -0.49 -3.52
CA ALA A 287 1.08 -1.56 -4.11
C ALA A 287 0.41 -2.07 -5.39
N THR A 288 1.12 -2.90 -6.17
CA THR A 288 0.48 -3.90 -7.05
C THR A 288 -0.22 -4.97 -6.18
N ARG A 289 -1.47 -5.32 -6.51
CA ARG A 289 -2.35 -6.20 -5.72
C ARG A 289 -2.94 -7.31 -6.56
N ALA A 290 -2.89 -8.54 -6.06
CA ALA A 290 -3.64 -9.67 -6.60
C ALA A 290 -4.95 -9.93 -5.83
N TRP A 291 -5.02 -9.48 -4.59
CA TRP A 291 -6.09 -9.76 -3.64
C TRP A 291 -6.65 -8.45 -3.07
N TRP A 292 -7.95 -8.40 -2.83
CA TRP A 292 -8.71 -7.15 -2.64
C TRP A 292 -9.58 -7.13 -1.39
N ASP A 293 -9.53 -8.19 -0.58
CA ASP A 293 -10.29 -8.35 0.65
C ASP A 293 -10.00 -7.23 1.66
N VAL A 294 -8.72 -6.86 1.81
CA VAL A 294 -8.28 -5.77 2.70
C VAL A 294 -8.87 -4.44 2.25
N THR A 295 -8.79 -4.12 0.96
CA THR A 295 -9.31 -2.84 0.44
C THR A 295 -10.84 -2.79 0.49
N LEU A 296 -11.55 -3.90 0.28
CA LEU A 296 -13.00 -3.97 0.47
C LEU A 296 -13.39 -3.69 1.92
N ARG A 297 -12.70 -4.31 2.89
CA ARG A 297 -12.92 -4.02 4.33
C ARG A 297 -12.70 -2.54 4.60
N GLN A 298 -11.58 -2.00 4.14
CA GLN A 298 -11.22 -0.59 4.31
C GLN A 298 -12.32 0.34 3.76
N MET A 299 -12.86 0.03 2.58
CA MET A 299 -13.68 0.95 1.81
C MET A 299 -15.20 0.78 1.99
N TYR A 300 -15.68 -0.33 2.55
CA TYR A 300 -17.12 -0.58 2.67
C TYR A 300 -17.58 -1.06 4.05
N VAL A 301 -16.66 -1.29 4.99
CA VAL A 301 -16.98 -1.93 6.28
C VAL A 301 -16.52 -1.05 7.44
N ARG A 302 -17.35 -0.97 8.49
CA ARG A 302 -17.10 -0.13 9.67
C ARG A 302 -15.75 -0.45 10.32
N GLU A 303 -15.49 -1.73 10.52
CA GLU A 303 -14.26 -2.27 11.12
C GLU A 303 -13.00 -2.02 10.26
N GLY A 304 -13.17 -1.52 9.03
CA GLY A 304 -12.09 -1.02 8.17
C GLY A 304 -11.64 0.42 8.47
N ASN A 305 -12.30 1.12 9.40
CA ASN A 305 -11.97 2.45 9.93
C ASN A 305 -12.09 3.65 8.97
N TYR A 306 -12.46 3.46 7.70
CA TYR A 306 -12.68 4.58 6.75
C TYR A 306 -14.14 4.78 6.37
N MET A 307 -15.09 4.18 7.10
CA MET A 307 -16.52 4.48 6.98
C MET A 307 -16.91 5.64 7.90
N PRO A 308 -18.03 6.34 7.65
CA PRO A 308 -18.47 7.44 8.52
C PRO A 308 -18.61 6.96 9.98
N GLY A 309 -17.90 7.64 10.88
CA GLY A 309 -17.76 7.27 12.30
C GLY A 309 -16.39 6.69 12.66
N GLY A 310 -15.61 6.24 11.68
CA GLY A 310 -14.21 5.82 11.86
C GLY A 310 -14.02 4.61 12.79
N ASN A 311 -15.10 3.88 13.10
CA ASN A 311 -15.15 2.84 14.14
C ASN A 311 -14.88 3.35 15.57
N VAL A 312 -15.05 4.65 15.81
CA VAL A 312 -14.92 5.25 17.15
C VAL A 312 -16.18 4.92 17.95
N ALA A 313 -16.04 4.33 19.14
CA ALA A 313 -17.15 3.77 19.91
C ALA A 313 -18.21 4.81 20.31
N GLU A 314 -17.77 6.04 20.59
CA GLU A 314 -18.61 7.16 21.03
C GLU A 314 -19.40 7.78 19.86
N PHE A 315 -18.95 7.58 18.62
CA PHE A 315 -19.54 8.20 17.45
C PHE A 315 -20.71 7.36 16.90
N TRP A 316 -21.57 8.01 16.11
CA TRP A 316 -22.41 7.26 15.20
C TRP A 316 -21.56 6.64 14.10
N ASN A 317 -21.73 5.33 13.92
CA ASN A 317 -21.06 4.59 12.87
C ASN A 317 -22.07 4.07 11.85
N TYR A 318 -21.75 4.23 10.57
CA TYR A 318 -22.42 3.44 9.54
C TYR A 318 -22.09 1.96 9.77
N ASP A 319 -23.08 1.09 9.64
CA ASP A 319 -22.92 -0.34 9.89
C ASP A 319 -23.79 -1.17 8.93
N ASN A 320 -23.25 -2.30 8.47
CA ASN A 320 -23.96 -3.32 7.70
C ASN A 320 -23.49 -4.70 8.16
N LYS A 321 -24.34 -5.39 8.91
CA LYS A 321 -24.01 -6.67 9.56
C LYS A 321 -23.63 -7.79 8.58
N GLU A 322 -24.22 -7.80 7.38
CA GLU A 322 -23.89 -8.79 6.35
C GLU A 322 -22.48 -8.50 5.81
N ALA A 323 -22.19 -7.23 5.50
CA ALA A 323 -20.88 -6.80 5.05
C ALA A 323 -19.77 -7.08 6.08
N SER A 324 -20.01 -6.76 7.36
CA SER A 324 -19.06 -7.06 8.44
C SER A 324 -18.82 -8.55 8.58
N LYS A 325 -19.88 -9.38 8.56
CA LYS A 325 -19.73 -10.85 8.64
C LYS A 325 -18.90 -11.42 7.48
N ILE A 326 -19.15 -10.96 6.25
CA ILE A 326 -18.40 -11.40 5.07
C ILE A 326 -16.94 -10.94 5.16
N SER A 327 -16.72 -9.68 5.55
CA SER A 327 -15.37 -9.13 5.69
C SER A 327 -14.57 -9.84 6.77
N ASP A 328 -15.17 -10.16 7.92
CA ASP A 328 -14.49 -10.93 8.97
C ASP A 328 -14.15 -12.34 8.49
N LYS A 329 -15.04 -12.99 7.72
CA LYS A 329 -14.73 -14.28 7.08
C LYS A 329 -13.51 -14.17 6.17
N ASN A 330 -13.47 -13.15 5.31
CA ASN A 330 -12.42 -12.99 4.31
C ASN A 330 -11.07 -12.56 4.93
N SER A 331 -11.07 -11.59 5.83
CA SER A 331 -9.84 -11.07 6.44
C SER A 331 -9.18 -12.06 7.39
N ASN A 332 -9.92 -13.01 7.96
CA ASN A 332 -9.39 -14.05 8.86
C ASN A 332 -9.10 -15.39 8.15
N GLY A 333 -9.23 -15.48 6.82
CA GLY A 333 -8.97 -16.73 6.09
C GLY A 333 -9.99 -17.84 6.39
N TRP A 334 -11.24 -17.49 6.70
CA TRP A 334 -12.28 -18.45 7.11
C TRP A 334 -13.02 -19.08 5.92
N PHE A 335 -12.31 -19.43 4.86
CA PHE A 335 -12.86 -20.05 3.64
C PHE A 335 -12.06 -21.30 3.30
N LEU A 336 -12.72 -22.32 2.75
CA LEU A 336 -12.06 -23.59 2.41
C LEU A 336 -11.61 -23.66 0.94
N THR A 337 -12.14 -22.79 0.09
CA THR A 337 -11.86 -22.79 -1.36
C THR A 337 -11.67 -21.38 -1.88
N SER A 338 -11.04 -21.26 -3.05
CA SER A 338 -10.94 -20.00 -3.80
C SER A 338 -12.32 -19.45 -4.17
N GLU A 339 -13.29 -20.32 -4.50
CA GLU A 339 -14.66 -19.93 -4.85
C GLU A 339 -15.35 -19.22 -3.67
N GLU A 340 -15.22 -19.74 -2.45
CA GLU A 340 -15.78 -19.10 -1.26
C GLU A 340 -15.20 -17.70 -0.99
N TYR A 341 -13.91 -17.50 -1.25
CA TYR A 341 -13.27 -16.18 -1.17
C TYR A 341 -13.88 -15.23 -2.21
N TRP A 342 -13.99 -15.68 -3.47
CA TRP A 342 -14.48 -14.84 -4.55
C TRP A 342 -15.96 -14.49 -4.35
N ASP A 343 -16.81 -15.45 -4.00
CA ASP A 343 -18.23 -15.23 -3.73
C ASP A 343 -18.44 -14.21 -2.60
N GLY A 344 -17.68 -14.35 -1.50
CA GLY A 344 -17.71 -13.40 -0.39
C GLY A 344 -17.32 -11.99 -0.85
N ASN A 345 -16.19 -11.84 -1.52
CA ASN A 345 -15.72 -10.51 -1.96
C ASN A 345 -16.62 -9.88 -3.04
N MET A 346 -17.19 -10.66 -3.96
CA MET A 346 -18.17 -10.17 -4.93
C MET A 346 -19.45 -9.70 -4.24
N ARG A 347 -19.95 -10.45 -3.26
CA ARG A 347 -21.11 -10.05 -2.47
C ARG A 347 -20.84 -8.79 -1.66
N LEU A 348 -19.67 -8.68 -1.05
CA LEU A 348 -19.27 -7.48 -0.30
C LEU A 348 -19.17 -6.24 -1.22
N GLN A 349 -18.60 -6.39 -2.41
CA GLN A 349 -18.59 -5.31 -3.41
C GLN A 349 -20.00 -4.93 -3.87
N GLU A 350 -20.90 -5.90 -4.05
CA GLU A 350 -22.30 -5.66 -4.39
C GLU A 350 -23.00 -4.84 -3.30
N ILE A 351 -22.83 -5.21 -2.02
CA ILE A 351 -23.36 -4.46 -0.88
C ILE A 351 -22.80 -3.04 -0.87
N GLY A 352 -21.49 -2.87 -1.06
CA GLY A 352 -20.84 -1.56 -1.13
C GLY A 352 -21.47 -0.64 -2.20
N LEU A 353 -21.73 -1.18 -3.40
CA LEU A 353 -22.39 -0.45 -4.49
C LEU A 353 -23.86 -0.14 -4.20
N GLN A 354 -24.61 -1.09 -3.61
CA GLN A 354 -26.02 -0.92 -3.27
C GLN A 354 -26.23 0.10 -2.14
N GLU A 355 -25.34 0.07 -1.14
CA GLU A 355 -25.39 0.99 0.00
C GLU A 355 -24.87 2.38 -0.37
N ALA A 356 -23.95 2.45 -1.34
CA ALA A 356 -23.44 3.68 -1.94
C ALA A 356 -23.02 4.73 -0.90
N VAL A 357 -22.51 4.30 0.26
CA VAL A 357 -21.93 5.21 1.26
C VAL A 357 -20.64 5.82 0.72
N ARG A 358 -19.92 5.06 -0.11
CA ARG A 358 -18.81 5.53 -0.93
C ARG A 358 -19.09 5.17 -2.38
N ILE A 359 -18.84 6.10 -3.30
CA ILE A 359 -18.87 5.83 -4.75
C ILE A 359 -17.57 6.30 -5.40
N TYR A 360 -17.10 5.57 -6.40
CA TYR A 360 -15.87 5.89 -7.12
C TYR A 360 -16.16 6.77 -8.34
N LEU A 361 -15.19 7.60 -8.72
CA LEU A 361 -15.30 8.55 -9.83
C LEU A 361 -14.38 8.19 -10.99
N ASN A 362 -13.10 8.00 -10.71
CA ASN A 362 -12.09 7.67 -11.71
C ASN A 362 -10.90 6.96 -11.06
N SER A 363 -10.17 6.21 -11.89
CA SER A 363 -8.78 5.84 -11.68
C SER A 363 -7.92 6.80 -12.48
N GLN A 364 -6.92 7.39 -11.86
CA GLN A 364 -6.00 8.35 -12.47
C GLN A 364 -4.79 7.61 -13.03
N THR A 365 -4.44 7.91 -14.26
CA THR A 365 -3.15 7.53 -14.82
C THR A 365 -2.12 8.54 -14.33
N GLN A 366 -1.17 8.10 -13.51
CA GLN A 366 -0.03 8.93 -13.10
C GLN A 366 1.19 8.55 -13.92
N PHE A 367 2.00 9.57 -14.22
CA PHE A 367 3.23 9.43 -14.98
C PHE A 367 4.42 9.62 -14.05
N PHE A 368 5.34 8.66 -14.03
CA PHE A 368 6.63 8.81 -13.38
C PHE A 368 7.71 8.91 -14.46
N VAL A 369 8.74 9.71 -14.21
CA VAL A 369 9.74 10.00 -15.24
C VAL A 369 11.15 9.86 -14.70
N ALA A 370 12.02 9.29 -15.53
CA ALA A 370 13.45 9.21 -15.32
C ALA A 370 14.20 9.89 -16.49
N ASN A 371 15.42 10.35 -16.25
CA ASN A 371 16.25 10.84 -17.36
C ASN A 371 16.76 9.66 -18.19
N LYS A 372 16.36 9.60 -19.46
CA LYS A 372 16.67 8.49 -20.38
C LYS A 372 18.17 8.25 -20.54
N GLU A 373 18.97 9.32 -20.57
CA GLU A 373 20.42 9.19 -20.75
C GLU A 373 21.16 8.76 -19.49
N ARG A 374 20.56 8.88 -18.31
CA ARG A 374 21.21 8.59 -17.03
C ARG A 374 21.16 7.13 -16.62
N PHE A 375 20.22 6.35 -17.14
CA PHE A 375 20.03 4.94 -16.81
C PHE A 375 20.61 4.01 -17.88
N ASN A 376 21.04 2.81 -17.47
CA ASN A 376 21.44 1.73 -18.39
C ASN A 376 20.27 0.82 -18.77
N GLY A 377 19.17 0.85 -18.02
CA GLY A 377 17.95 0.07 -18.23
C GLY A 377 16.81 0.57 -17.36
N ARG A 378 15.59 0.09 -17.62
CA ARG A 378 14.41 0.44 -16.82
C ARG A 378 14.45 -0.21 -15.44
N MET A 379 13.85 0.47 -14.47
CA MET A 379 13.77 0.00 -13.09
C MET A 379 12.59 -0.95 -12.90
N LEU A 380 12.68 -1.88 -11.95
CA LEU A 380 11.54 -2.65 -11.46
C LEU A 380 10.53 -1.70 -10.80
N TYR A 381 9.55 -1.25 -11.56
CA TYR A 381 8.48 -0.38 -11.09
C TYR A 381 7.24 -1.21 -10.75
N GLY A 382 6.47 -0.77 -9.78
CA GLY A 382 5.17 -1.35 -9.51
C GLY A 382 4.19 -1.07 -10.64
N VAL A 383 3.62 -2.12 -11.23
CA VAL A 383 2.59 -1.94 -12.29
C VAL A 383 1.27 -1.39 -11.74
N GLY A 384 1.11 -1.38 -10.40
CA GLY A 384 -0.03 -0.77 -9.69
C GLY A 384 0.28 0.52 -8.94
N ASP A 385 1.51 0.72 -8.47
CA ASP A 385 1.91 1.82 -7.57
C ASP A 385 3.09 2.67 -8.08
N GLY A 386 3.68 2.32 -9.22
CA GLY A 386 4.71 3.12 -9.89
C GLY A 386 6.08 3.01 -9.24
N ILE A 387 6.74 4.16 -9.02
CA ILE A 387 8.08 4.19 -8.46
C ILE A 387 8.02 3.84 -6.96
N ASN A 388 8.64 2.73 -6.59
CA ASN A 388 8.61 2.17 -5.25
C ASN A 388 10.00 1.67 -4.80
N ASP A 389 10.05 0.86 -3.74
CA ASP A 389 11.27 0.28 -3.19
C ASP A 389 12.11 -0.47 -4.24
N TRP A 390 11.45 -1.33 -5.03
CA TRP A 390 12.12 -2.10 -6.08
C TRP A 390 12.67 -1.22 -7.18
N SER A 391 12.06 -0.06 -7.42
CA SER A 391 12.59 0.89 -8.40
C SER A 391 13.94 1.46 -7.95
N ILE A 392 14.07 1.75 -6.66
CA ILE A 392 15.32 2.24 -6.07
C ILE A 392 16.37 1.13 -6.01
N ARG A 393 16.01 -0.08 -5.57
CA ARG A 393 16.92 -1.24 -5.44
C ARG A 393 17.48 -1.72 -6.79
N SER A 394 16.69 -1.63 -7.85
CA SER A 394 17.07 -2.06 -9.19
C SER A 394 17.67 -0.96 -10.06
N ALA A 395 17.73 0.28 -9.59
CA ALA A 395 18.26 1.39 -10.37
C ALA A 395 19.71 1.13 -10.80
N ASP A 396 19.99 1.24 -12.10
CA ASP A 396 21.34 1.20 -12.65
C ASP A 396 21.64 2.49 -13.42
N VAL A 397 22.30 3.44 -12.74
CA VAL A 397 22.67 4.73 -13.31
C VAL A 397 24.11 4.74 -13.82
N LYS A 398 24.37 5.57 -14.83
CA LYS A 398 25.72 5.80 -15.36
C LYS A 398 26.58 6.52 -14.31
N PRO A 399 27.89 6.20 -14.23
CA PRO A 399 28.77 6.88 -13.30
C PRO A 399 28.88 8.38 -13.61
N ASN A 400 29.20 9.16 -12.59
CA ASN A 400 29.61 10.55 -12.74
C ASN A 400 31.07 10.64 -13.25
N ARG A 401 31.61 11.86 -13.38
CA ARG A 401 32.99 12.09 -13.84
C ARG A 401 34.08 11.47 -12.93
N ARG A 402 33.74 11.13 -11.68
CA ARG A 402 34.62 10.48 -10.70
C ARG A 402 34.47 8.95 -10.69
N GLY A 403 33.60 8.38 -11.53
CA GLY A 403 33.33 6.95 -11.55
C GLY A 403 32.24 6.50 -10.57
N GLU A 404 31.67 7.40 -9.77
CA GLU A 404 30.64 7.08 -8.76
C GLU A 404 29.26 6.99 -9.43
N LYS A 405 28.51 5.94 -9.13
CA LYS A 405 27.11 5.78 -9.52
C LYS A 405 26.20 6.32 -8.42
N ILE A 406 25.69 7.52 -8.64
CA ILE A 406 24.84 8.25 -7.70
C ILE A 406 23.46 8.42 -8.33
N LEU A 407 22.44 7.84 -7.71
CA LEU A 407 21.03 8.05 -8.07
C LEU A 407 20.50 9.31 -7.38
N ARG A 408 20.06 10.32 -8.13
CA ARG A 408 19.42 11.52 -7.60
C ARG A 408 17.91 11.44 -7.78
N VAL A 409 17.20 11.28 -6.68
CA VAL A 409 15.75 11.14 -6.61
C VAL A 409 15.13 12.47 -6.18
N LEU A 410 14.16 12.96 -6.96
CA LEU A 410 13.35 14.11 -6.61
C LEU A 410 11.96 13.69 -6.11
N GLN A 411 11.51 14.38 -5.07
CA GLN A 411 10.14 14.34 -4.59
C GLN A 411 9.49 15.72 -4.75
N HIS A 412 8.20 15.73 -5.03
CA HIS A 412 7.40 16.95 -5.02
C HIS A 412 6.69 17.12 -3.68
N SER A 413 6.98 18.20 -2.97
CA SER A 413 6.30 18.58 -1.73
C SER A 413 5.92 20.05 -1.79
N ALA A 414 4.62 20.35 -1.85
CA ALA A 414 4.14 21.72 -1.83
C ALA A 414 4.55 22.48 -0.55
N GLN A 415 4.76 21.76 0.55
CA GLN A 415 5.25 22.30 1.82
C GLN A 415 6.79 22.43 1.87
N GLY A 416 7.50 21.82 0.93
CA GLY A 416 8.95 21.95 0.80
C GLY A 416 9.79 21.18 1.83
N SER A 417 9.24 20.16 2.51
CA SER A 417 9.96 19.40 3.56
C SER A 417 9.96 17.89 3.36
N LEU A 418 11.10 17.25 3.62
CA LEU A 418 11.29 15.77 3.63
C LEU A 418 10.91 15.15 4.97
N PHE A 419 10.80 15.96 6.03
CA PHE A 419 10.73 15.51 7.42
C PHE A 419 9.39 15.89 8.04
N MET A 420 8.29 15.47 7.42
CA MET A 420 6.93 15.88 7.81
C MET A 420 6.37 15.05 8.97
N SER A 421 6.74 13.77 9.08
CA SER A 421 6.32 12.89 10.18
C SER A 421 7.50 12.49 11.10
N PRO A 422 7.23 12.14 12.38
CA PRO A 422 8.20 11.47 13.24
C PRO A 422 8.67 10.14 12.63
N TRP A 423 9.94 9.83 12.75
CA TRP A 423 10.50 8.55 12.31
C TRP A 423 10.51 7.57 13.49
N ASP A 424 9.34 7.07 13.84
CA ASP A 424 9.15 6.07 14.90
C ASP A 424 9.10 4.64 14.30
N PRO A 425 10.11 3.79 14.53
CA PRO A 425 10.11 2.41 14.04
C PRO A 425 9.23 1.48 14.89
N VAL A 426 8.70 1.93 16.02
CA VAL A 426 7.95 1.11 16.98
C VAL A 426 6.46 1.41 16.94
N GLY A 427 6.07 2.68 17.05
CA GLY A 427 4.67 3.11 17.13
C GLY A 427 3.92 3.08 15.79
N VAL A 428 2.58 2.95 15.86
CA VAL A 428 1.70 2.90 14.67
C VAL A 428 1.70 4.21 13.84
N GLY A 429 2.09 5.33 14.45
CA GLY A 429 2.11 6.65 13.81
C GLY A 429 3.42 7.04 13.15
N GLY A 430 4.48 6.24 13.31
CA GLY A 430 5.77 6.55 12.73
C GLY A 430 5.78 6.48 11.22
N PHE A 431 6.59 7.33 10.60
CA PHE A 431 6.77 7.39 9.14
C PHE A 431 5.44 7.54 8.39
N SER A 432 4.49 8.31 8.93
CA SER A 432 3.12 8.38 8.41
C SER A 432 2.99 9.06 7.03
N ASP A 433 4.06 9.64 6.50
CA ASP A 433 4.07 10.31 5.19
C ASP A 433 4.75 9.48 4.08
N ALA A 434 4.35 9.68 2.82
CA ALA A 434 4.90 8.92 1.70
C ALA A 434 6.38 9.27 1.40
N TYR A 435 6.82 10.47 1.80
CA TYR A 435 8.17 10.97 1.55
C TYR A 435 9.21 10.18 2.34
N SER A 436 8.93 9.92 3.62
CA SER A 436 9.77 9.07 4.47
C SER A 436 9.75 7.62 3.99
N GLY A 437 8.59 7.13 3.52
CA GLY A 437 8.40 5.75 3.06
C GLY A 437 9.39 5.31 1.99
N ILE A 438 9.54 6.06 0.89
CA ILE A 438 10.47 5.68 -0.20
C ILE A 438 11.95 5.80 0.20
N ILE A 439 12.26 6.53 1.27
CA ILE A 439 13.63 6.64 1.79
C ILE A 439 13.98 5.45 2.67
N ILE A 440 13.07 5.03 3.54
CA ILE A 440 13.33 3.94 4.50
C ILE A 440 13.13 2.54 3.93
N SER A 441 12.27 2.37 2.93
CA SER A 441 12.06 1.06 2.29
C SER A 441 13.34 0.41 1.73
N PRO A 442 14.23 1.11 1.00
CA PRO A 442 15.49 0.51 0.53
C PRO A 442 16.51 0.32 1.66
N CYS A 443 16.22 0.86 2.85
CA CYS A 443 17.02 0.62 4.05
C CYS A 443 16.57 -0.62 4.83
N SER A 444 15.43 -1.23 4.50
CA SER A 444 14.78 -2.21 5.36
C SER A 444 14.27 -3.43 4.61
N ASP A 445 14.68 -4.57 5.12
CA ASP A 445 14.14 -5.86 4.79
C ASP A 445 13.31 -6.35 5.98
N SER A 446 12.03 -5.94 6.10
CA SER A 446 11.25 -6.22 7.32
C SER A 446 10.57 -7.60 7.32
N GLY A 447 9.88 -7.99 6.26
CA GLY A 447 9.11 -9.24 6.20
C GLY A 447 9.94 -10.49 5.83
N ALA A 448 9.43 -11.66 6.23
CA ALA A 448 9.88 -12.95 5.69
C ALA A 448 9.67 -13.02 4.17
N THR A 449 8.57 -12.43 3.69
CA THR A 449 8.25 -12.24 2.28
C THR A 449 8.09 -10.75 1.91
N PHE A 450 7.97 -10.50 0.61
CA PHE A 450 7.47 -9.27 0.02
C PHE A 450 6.60 -9.59 -1.21
N GLU A 451 5.74 -8.65 -1.61
CA GLU A 451 4.93 -8.78 -2.83
C GLU A 451 5.72 -8.34 -4.07
N SER A 452 5.73 -9.16 -5.12
CA SER A 452 6.34 -8.83 -6.41
C SER A 452 5.75 -7.54 -7.02
N PRO A 453 6.58 -6.61 -7.52
CA PRO A 453 6.09 -5.34 -8.10
C PRO A 453 5.28 -5.52 -9.39
N SER A 454 5.46 -6.63 -10.11
CA SER A 454 4.76 -6.92 -11.38
C SER A 454 3.59 -7.89 -11.22
N THR A 455 3.68 -8.86 -10.31
CA THR A 455 2.68 -9.95 -10.19
C THR A 455 1.91 -9.96 -8.88
N ALA A 456 2.33 -9.18 -7.88
CA ALA A 456 1.80 -9.18 -6.52
C ALA A 456 1.82 -10.55 -5.79
N LYS A 457 2.59 -11.52 -6.29
CA LYS A 457 2.84 -12.78 -5.60
C LYS A 457 3.80 -12.56 -4.43
N ASP A 458 3.56 -13.23 -3.31
CA ASP A 458 4.49 -13.27 -2.18
C ASP A 458 5.77 -14.02 -2.55
N ILE A 459 6.93 -13.46 -2.20
CA ILE A 459 8.24 -14.06 -2.44
C ILE A 459 9.06 -13.99 -1.15
N PHE A 460 9.60 -15.14 -0.73
CA PHE A 460 10.50 -15.23 0.42
C PHE A 460 11.84 -14.51 0.19
N ARG A 461 12.30 -13.79 1.22
CA ARG A 461 13.59 -13.08 1.25
C ARG A 461 14.40 -13.39 2.51
N LEU A 462 13.76 -13.36 3.69
CA LEU A 462 14.45 -13.57 4.97
C LEU A 462 14.32 -14.99 5.53
N GLY A 463 14.08 -15.95 4.64
CA GLY A 463 14.07 -17.37 4.96
C GLY A 463 13.56 -18.18 3.78
N GLU A 464 13.41 -19.48 3.99
CA GLU A 464 12.93 -20.43 3.00
C GLU A 464 11.95 -21.39 3.67
N ALA A 465 10.79 -21.59 3.04
CA ALA A 465 9.82 -22.59 3.46
C ALA A 465 10.07 -23.91 2.71
N ASP A 466 10.06 -25.03 3.42
CA ASP A 466 10.09 -26.36 2.79
C ASP A 466 8.67 -26.82 2.50
N THR A 467 8.20 -26.53 1.28
CA THR A 467 6.86 -26.90 0.84
C THR A 467 6.63 -28.42 0.76
N ASN A 468 7.67 -29.26 0.81
CA ASN A 468 7.51 -30.71 0.91
C ASN A 468 7.02 -31.16 2.29
N THR A 469 7.20 -30.33 3.31
CA THR A 469 6.74 -30.57 4.69
C THR A 469 5.38 -29.95 4.97
N LEU A 470 4.79 -29.25 3.98
CA LEU A 470 3.51 -28.58 4.12
C LEU A 470 2.39 -29.60 4.34
N GLU A 471 1.76 -29.53 5.49
CA GLU A 471 0.54 -30.24 5.80
C GLU A 471 -0.62 -29.24 5.93
N ILE A 472 -1.70 -29.47 5.21
CA ILE A 472 -2.94 -28.69 5.30
C ILE A 472 -4.02 -29.59 5.87
N GLY A 473 -4.57 -29.21 7.01
CA GLY A 473 -5.65 -29.90 7.70
C GLY A 473 -6.65 -28.90 8.20
N VAL A 474 -7.56 -28.47 7.33
CA VAL A 474 -8.60 -27.49 7.63
C VAL A 474 -9.94 -28.01 7.13
N VAL A 475 -10.96 -27.98 7.98
CA VAL A 475 -12.32 -28.42 7.63
C VAL A 475 -13.35 -27.41 8.11
N ALA A 476 -14.57 -27.53 7.61
CA ALA A 476 -15.67 -26.69 8.05
C ALA A 476 -15.91 -26.86 9.56
N GLY A 477 -15.91 -25.74 10.28
CA GLY A 477 -16.30 -25.70 11.68
C GLY A 477 -17.67 -25.05 11.89
N ASN A 478 -17.96 -24.71 13.14
CA ASN A 478 -19.24 -24.09 13.52
C ASN A 478 -19.28 -22.62 13.11
N ASN A 479 -20.47 -22.12 12.77
CA ASN A 479 -20.73 -20.71 12.46
C ASN A 479 -19.89 -20.12 11.30
N GLY A 480 -19.30 -20.97 10.45
CA GLY A 480 -18.48 -20.54 9.32
C GLY A 480 -17.02 -20.23 9.67
N ILE A 481 -16.58 -20.57 10.89
CA ILE A 481 -15.16 -20.52 11.28
C ILE A 481 -14.57 -21.93 11.04
N PRO A 482 -13.52 -22.09 10.23
CA PRO A 482 -12.87 -23.38 10.02
C PRO A 482 -12.26 -23.95 11.30
N VAL A 483 -11.97 -25.25 11.29
CA VAL A 483 -11.24 -25.91 12.37
C VAL A 483 -10.05 -26.67 11.82
N GLY A 484 -8.94 -26.59 12.55
CA GLY A 484 -7.71 -27.30 12.23
C GLY A 484 -7.79 -28.77 12.60
N THR A 485 -7.11 -29.61 11.82
CA THR A 485 -6.96 -31.04 12.07
C THR A 485 -5.51 -31.47 12.23
N VAL A 486 -4.54 -30.61 11.87
CA VAL A 486 -3.11 -30.87 12.05
C VAL A 486 -2.77 -30.86 13.54
N ASP A 487 -2.13 -31.91 14.03
CA ASP A 487 -1.69 -31.99 15.43
C ASP A 487 -0.51 -31.04 15.70
N VAL A 488 -0.64 -30.22 16.74
CA VAL A 488 0.45 -29.40 17.26
C VAL A 488 1.12 -30.16 18.41
N PRO A 489 2.42 -30.44 18.34
CA PRO A 489 3.12 -31.20 19.37
C PRO A 489 3.25 -30.37 20.65
N LYS A 490 3.37 -31.05 21.80
CA LYS A 490 3.40 -30.41 23.12
C LYS A 490 4.58 -29.44 23.28
N ASN A 491 5.72 -29.75 22.66
CA ASN A 491 6.93 -28.92 22.72
C ASN A 491 6.86 -27.65 21.85
N ALA A 492 5.74 -27.39 21.16
CA ALA A 492 5.51 -26.11 20.51
C ALA A 492 5.45 -24.99 21.56
N MET A 493 6.30 -23.99 21.41
CA MET A 493 6.54 -22.95 22.41
C MET A 493 6.02 -21.59 21.98
N MET A 494 5.59 -20.80 22.96
CA MET A 494 5.14 -19.41 22.82
C MET A 494 5.57 -18.60 24.04
N PHE A 495 5.90 -17.33 23.85
CA PHE A 495 6.19 -16.44 24.97
C PHE A 495 4.90 -16.00 25.68
N ASN A 496 4.85 -16.15 27.00
CA ASN A 496 3.73 -15.76 27.85
C ASN A 496 4.07 -14.47 28.63
N PRO A 497 3.43 -13.33 28.31
CA PRO A 497 3.72 -12.04 28.95
C PRO A 497 3.29 -11.98 30.42
N TYR A 498 2.35 -12.84 30.86
CA TYR A 498 1.95 -12.89 32.27
C TYR A 498 3.03 -13.54 33.17
N THR A 499 3.77 -14.51 32.64
CA THR A 499 4.82 -15.23 33.37
C THR A 499 6.23 -14.81 32.97
N GLN A 500 6.35 -14.00 31.90
CA GLN A 500 7.60 -13.57 31.28
C GLN A 500 8.51 -14.74 30.89
N LYS A 501 7.91 -15.83 30.38
CA LYS A 501 8.61 -17.08 30.04
C LYS A 501 8.10 -17.67 28.74
N TRP A 502 8.99 -18.41 28.07
CA TRP A 502 8.59 -19.33 27.03
C TRP A 502 7.94 -20.56 27.63
N GLU A 503 6.73 -20.87 27.18
CA GLU A 503 5.94 -21.99 27.67
C GLU A 503 5.45 -22.85 26.51
N GLU A 504 5.37 -24.15 26.78
CA GLU A 504 4.92 -25.19 25.88
C GLU A 504 3.40 -25.36 25.92
N GLY A 505 2.81 -25.74 24.79
CA GLY A 505 1.40 -26.12 24.69
C GLY A 505 0.42 -24.97 24.95
N LEU A 506 0.77 -23.75 24.52
CA LEU A 506 -0.08 -22.57 24.64
C LEU A 506 -0.92 -22.31 23.38
N THR A 507 -2.12 -21.80 23.61
CA THR A 507 -2.95 -21.12 22.60
C THR A 507 -3.45 -19.80 23.12
N ILE A 508 -3.70 -18.86 22.22
CA ILE A 508 -4.26 -17.56 22.52
C ILE A 508 -5.78 -17.55 22.31
N VAL A 509 -6.49 -16.92 23.24
CA VAL A 509 -7.92 -16.59 23.10
C VAL A 509 -8.08 -15.08 23.23
N SER A 510 -8.63 -14.46 22.20
CA SER A 510 -9.00 -13.04 22.20
C SER A 510 -10.44 -12.88 22.66
N LYS A 511 -10.67 -12.06 23.69
CA LYS A 511 -12.02 -11.76 24.22
C LYS A 511 -12.13 -10.30 24.61
N ASP A 512 -13.12 -9.62 24.01
CA ASP A 512 -13.39 -8.20 24.28
C ASP A 512 -12.15 -7.30 24.10
N GLY A 513 -11.27 -7.65 23.15
CA GLY A 513 -10.00 -6.95 22.90
C GLY A 513 -8.85 -7.34 23.83
N ASN A 514 -9.05 -8.25 24.78
CA ASN A 514 -8.01 -8.76 25.67
C ASN A 514 -7.48 -10.12 25.20
N ILE A 515 -6.19 -10.37 25.44
CA ILE A 515 -5.49 -11.59 25.08
C ILE A 515 -5.31 -12.47 26.33
N GLU A 516 -5.77 -13.71 26.25
CA GLU A 516 -5.56 -14.74 27.26
C GLU A 516 -4.68 -15.86 26.69
N TYR A 517 -3.67 -16.30 27.46
CA TYR A 517 -2.81 -17.43 27.12
C TYR A 517 -3.29 -18.67 27.89
N LYS A 518 -3.62 -19.76 27.18
CA LYS A 518 -4.20 -20.98 27.76
C LYS A 518 -3.37 -22.20 27.43
N LYS A 519 -3.07 -23.02 28.44
CA LYS A 519 -2.48 -24.35 28.24
C LYS A 519 -3.51 -25.33 27.69
N SER A 520 -3.08 -26.14 26.72
CA SER A 520 -3.86 -27.23 26.15
C SER A 520 -2.95 -28.37 25.73
N ASP A 521 -3.36 -29.60 26.03
CA ASP A 521 -2.67 -30.82 25.61
C ASP A 521 -3.09 -31.30 24.21
N ASN A 522 -4.14 -30.70 23.63
CA ASN A 522 -4.78 -31.13 22.38
C ASN A 522 -4.90 -29.96 21.41
N LEU A 523 -3.77 -29.34 21.07
CA LEU A 523 -3.72 -28.22 20.13
C LEU A 523 -3.80 -28.71 18.68
N LYS A 524 -4.55 -27.96 17.88
CA LYS A 524 -4.72 -28.20 16.44
C LYS A 524 -4.43 -26.94 15.64
N ALA A 525 -3.94 -27.12 14.42
CA ALA A 525 -3.66 -26.05 13.47
C ALA A 525 -4.28 -26.33 12.10
N TYR A 526 -4.45 -25.29 11.28
CA TYR A 526 -4.87 -25.42 9.88
C TYR A 526 -3.72 -25.89 9.00
N ILE A 527 -2.52 -25.39 9.28
CA ILE A 527 -1.31 -25.73 8.53
C ILE A 527 -0.13 -26.05 9.42
N LYS A 528 0.81 -26.83 8.88
CA LYS A 528 2.17 -27.04 9.39
C LYS A 528 3.16 -26.90 8.23
N CYS A 529 4.29 -26.23 8.45
CA CYS A 529 5.37 -26.15 7.47
C CYS A 529 6.71 -25.86 8.15
N ASP A 530 7.78 -26.51 7.70
CA ASP A 530 9.13 -26.20 8.14
C ASP A 530 9.65 -24.94 7.43
N PHE A 531 10.28 -24.07 8.22
CA PHE A 531 10.80 -22.78 7.77
C PHE A 531 12.20 -22.56 8.32
N LYS A 532 13.12 -22.23 7.41
CA LYS A 532 14.50 -21.92 7.74
C LYS A 532 14.75 -20.41 7.62
N PRO A 533 15.00 -19.70 8.73
CA PRO A 533 15.35 -18.28 8.66
C PRO A 533 16.69 -18.06 7.96
N LYS A 534 16.82 -16.91 7.28
CA LYS A 534 18.07 -16.45 6.69
C LYS A 534 18.63 -15.30 7.53
N TYR A 535 19.85 -15.47 8.03
CA TYR A 535 20.56 -14.43 8.77
C TYR A 535 21.22 -13.43 7.83
N PHE A 536 21.32 -12.19 8.30
CA PHE A 536 21.82 -11.01 7.59
C PHE A 536 22.67 -10.14 8.52
N LYS A 537 23.37 -9.15 7.96
CA LYS A 537 24.11 -8.17 8.77
C LYS A 537 23.30 -6.89 8.95
N TRP A 538 23.19 -6.44 10.19
CA TRP A 538 22.63 -5.12 10.52
C TRP A 538 23.59 -4.00 10.07
N HIS A 539 23.06 -2.79 9.83
CA HIS A 539 23.85 -1.65 9.33
C HIS A 539 24.99 -1.21 10.29
N HIS A 540 24.92 -1.53 11.59
CA HIS A 540 26.03 -1.34 12.52
C HIS A 540 27.09 -2.46 12.48
N GLY A 541 26.97 -3.41 11.55
CA GLY A 541 27.98 -4.44 11.30
C GLY A 541 27.88 -5.70 12.15
N ILE A 542 26.81 -5.89 12.93
CA ILE A 542 26.59 -7.11 13.72
C ILE A 542 25.77 -8.08 12.88
N GLU A 543 26.17 -9.35 12.88
CA GLU A 543 25.39 -10.43 12.29
C GLU A 543 24.12 -10.67 13.12
N SER A 544 22.97 -10.74 12.45
CA SER A 544 21.73 -11.18 13.06
C SER A 544 21.88 -12.63 13.56
N SER A 545 21.13 -12.98 14.59
CA SER A 545 21.08 -14.34 15.11
C SER A 545 19.65 -14.70 15.53
N LEU A 546 19.46 -15.92 16.04
CA LEU A 546 18.17 -16.38 16.53
C LEU A 546 17.55 -15.41 17.54
N VAL A 547 18.38 -14.69 18.31
CA VAL A 547 17.93 -13.69 19.29
C VAL A 547 17.03 -12.62 18.67
N ASP A 548 17.30 -12.19 17.43
CA ASP A 548 16.54 -11.13 16.76
C ASP A 548 15.12 -11.60 16.41
N LEU A 549 14.96 -12.89 16.09
CA LEU A 549 13.65 -13.51 15.82
C LEU A 549 12.88 -13.75 17.12
N MET A 550 13.56 -14.25 18.16
CA MET A 550 12.92 -14.55 19.44
C MET A 550 12.49 -13.27 20.17
N TYR A 551 13.32 -12.22 20.14
CA TYR A 551 12.96 -10.91 20.70
C TYR A 551 11.68 -10.35 20.06
N GLY A 552 11.48 -10.53 18.75
CA GLY A 552 10.27 -10.01 18.11
C GLY A 552 8.98 -10.65 18.64
N SER A 553 9.02 -11.94 18.93
CA SER A 553 7.90 -12.65 19.57
C SER A 553 7.64 -12.13 20.99
N VAL A 554 8.71 -11.89 21.76
CA VAL A 554 8.64 -11.32 23.12
C VAL A 554 8.04 -9.92 23.09
N PHE A 555 8.55 -9.05 22.21
CA PHE A 555 8.10 -7.67 22.09
C PHE A 555 6.60 -7.60 21.77
N ILE A 556 6.15 -8.32 20.73
CA ILE A 556 4.75 -8.28 20.32
C ILE A 556 3.86 -8.78 21.46
N ALA A 557 4.17 -9.93 22.06
CA ALA A 557 3.39 -10.48 23.17
C ALA A 557 3.22 -9.49 24.34
N ASN A 558 4.29 -8.78 24.73
CA ASN A 558 4.24 -7.78 25.79
C ASN A 558 3.47 -6.51 25.39
N VAL A 559 3.65 -6.00 24.16
CA VAL A 559 3.02 -4.72 23.76
C VAL A 559 1.52 -4.87 23.50
N VAL A 560 1.04 -6.06 23.14
CA VAL A 560 -0.37 -6.30 22.81
C VAL A 560 -1.18 -6.86 23.97
N THR A 561 -0.53 -7.35 25.04
CA THR A 561 -1.21 -7.98 26.17
C THR A 561 -1.12 -7.08 27.39
N LYS A 562 -2.28 -6.57 27.83
CA LYS A 562 -2.36 -5.82 29.08
C LYS A 562 -2.29 -6.77 30.28
N THR A 563 -1.12 -6.92 30.89
CA THR A 563 -0.93 -7.89 31.99
C THR A 563 -1.54 -7.43 33.31
N ASN A 564 -1.65 -6.11 33.52
CA ASN A 564 -2.27 -5.48 34.68
C ASN A 564 -2.62 -4.00 34.40
N ASP A 565 -3.31 -3.33 35.33
CA ASP A 565 -3.76 -1.94 35.12
C ASP A 565 -2.65 -0.89 35.08
N ASN A 566 -1.47 -1.20 35.62
CA ASN A 566 -0.29 -0.33 35.60
C ASN A 566 0.74 -0.78 34.56
N ASP A 567 0.36 -1.66 33.63
CA ASP A 567 1.23 -2.16 32.59
C ASP A 567 1.55 -1.04 31.58
N LYS A 568 2.73 -0.45 31.72
CA LYS A 568 3.23 0.59 30.83
C LYS A 568 3.81 0.05 29.53
N TYR A 569 3.99 -1.27 29.40
CA TYR A 569 4.50 -1.90 28.19
C TYR A 569 3.39 -2.06 27.15
N TYR A 570 2.16 -2.29 27.60
CA TYR A 570 0.98 -2.38 26.75
C TYR A 570 0.71 -1.07 25.98
N ASP A 571 0.50 -1.17 24.67
CA ASP A 571 0.04 -0.09 23.81
C ASP A 571 -1.26 -0.47 23.10
N SER A 572 -2.34 0.28 23.40
CA SER A 572 -3.66 0.00 22.85
C SER A 572 -3.75 0.13 21.32
N ALA A 573 -2.93 0.99 20.71
CA ALA A 573 -2.96 1.21 19.27
C ALA A 573 -2.28 0.07 18.51
N LEU A 574 -1.16 -0.45 19.03
CA LEU A 574 -0.51 -1.67 18.54
C LEU A 574 -1.35 -2.92 18.83
N ALA A 575 -1.94 -3.03 20.02
CA ALA A 575 -2.88 -4.12 20.35
C ALA A 575 -4.05 -4.16 19.35
N GLY A 576 -4.63 -3.02 19.01
CA GLY A 576 -5.69 -2.92 17.99
C GLY A 576 -5.27 -3.37 16.58
N ARG A 577 -3.96 -3.46 16.28
CA ARG A 577 -3.43 -3.95 15.00
C ARG A 577 -3.04 -5.42 15.02
N TYR A 578 -2.42 -5.88 16.11
CA TYR A 578 -1.82 -7.21 16.19
C TYR A 578 -2.70 -8.24 16.91
N ALA A 579 -3.46 -7.85 17.94
CA ALA A 579 -4.25 -8.78 18.74
C ALA A 579 -5.27 -9.61 17.93
N PRO A 580 -5.98 -9.05 16.92
CA PRO A 580 -6.92 -9.83 16.12
C PRO A 580 -6.25 -10.98 15.37
N ALA A 581 -5.02 -10.78 14.88
CA ALA A 581 -4.26 -11.81 14.15
C ALA A 581 -3.68 -12.90 15.07
N MET A 582 -3.70 -12.68 16.39
CA MET A 582 -3.19 -13.64 17.38
C MET A 582 -4.26 -14.58 17.91
N ASP A 583 -5.55 -14.33 17.65
CA ASP A 583 -6.62 -15.20 18.15
C ASP A 583 -6.49 -16.62 17.59
N GLY A 584 -6.52 -17.62 18.48
CA GLY A 584 -6.26 -19.00 18.14
C GLY A 584 -4.82 -19.31 17.76
N ALA A 585 -3.88 -18.37 17.83
CA ALA A 585 -2.47 -18.66 17.55
C ALA A 585 -1.96 -19.79 18.46
N VAL A 586 -1.05 -20.59 17.92
CA VAL A 586 -0.38 -21.70 18.58
C VAL A 586 1.14 -21.51 18.51
N GLY A 587 1.88 -22.16 19.40
CA GLY A 587 3.34 -22.09 19.41
C GLY A 587 3.98 -22.72 18.17
N SER A 588 5.28 -22.49 18.00
CA SER A 588 6.12 -23.16 16.99
C SER A 588 7.16 -24.06 17.65
N VAL A 589 7.69 -25.05 16.93
CA VAL A 589 8.83 -25.85 17.41
C VAL A 589 10.12 -25.24 16.87
N LEU A 590 11.04 -24.87 17.76
CA LEU A 590 12.40 -24.50 17.39
C LEU A 590 13.25 -25.78 17.29
N ASN A 591 13.80 -26.05 16.11
CA ASN A 591 14.60 -27.23 15.82
C ASN A 591 16.07 -27.01 16.23
N GLU A 592 16.81 -28.10 16.44
CA GLU A 592 18.23 -28.05 16.86
C GLU A 592 19.14 -27.29 15.88
N ASP A 593 18.78 -27.26 14.59
CA ASP A 593 19.51 -26.56 13.54
C ASP A 593 19.16 -25.06 13.42
N GLY A 594 18.26 -24.56 14.28
CA GLY A 594 17.77 -23.18 14.27
C GLY A 594 16.65 -22.91 13.26
N SER A 595 16.14 -23.94 12.56
CA SER A 595 14.89 -23.85 11.80
C SER A 595 13.66 -23.93 12.72
N PHE A 596 12.49 -23.62 12.17
CA PHE A 596 11.22 -23.67 12.88
C PHE A 596 10.27 -24.62 12.16
N THR A 597 9.55 -25.47 12.91
CA THR A 597 8.30 -26.07 12.42
C THR A 597 7.16 -25.15 12.86
N LEU A 598 6.56 -24.49 11.87
CA LEU A 598 5.52 -23.48 12.06
C LEU A 598 4.13 -24.12 12.06
N TYR A 599 3.22 -23.55 12.86
CA TYR A 599 1.82 -23.95 12.92
C TYR A 599 0.91 -22.73 12.82
N GLY A 600 -0.14 -22.82 12.01
CA GLY A 600 -0.95 -21.66 11.63
C GLY A 600 -2.45 -21.90 11.65
N ASN A 601 -3.20 -20.87 12.05
CA ASN A 601 -4.67 -20.85 12.03
C ASN A 601 -5.24 -19.77 11.08
N TYR A 602 -4.51 -19.52 10.00
CA TYR A 602 -4.96 -18.77 8.83
C TYR A 602 -4.99 -19.72 7.64
N TYR A 603 -5.96 -19.61 6.72
CA TYR A 603 -6.00 -20.43 5.51
C TYR A 603 -6.27 -19.59 4.26
N PHE A 604 -5.41 -19.73 3.25
CA PHE A 604 -5.43 -18.95 2.01
C PHE A 604 -5.07 -19.85 0.81
N PRO A 605 -6.00 -20.68 0.31
CA PRO A 605 -5.73 -21.67 -0.75
C PRO A 605 -5.35 -21.08 -2.11
N MET A 606 -5.43 -19.77 -2.28
CA MET A 606 -5.14 -19.11 -3.56
C MET A 606 -3.65 -18.78 -3.75
N ASP A 607 -2.89 -18.70 -2.66
CA ASP A 607 -1.46 -18.39 -2.66
C ASP A 607 -0.78 -19.08 -1.46
N ILE A 608 -0.05 -20.16 -1.75
CA ILE A 608 0.61 -20.99 -0.73
C ILE A 608 1.76 -20.22 -0.05
N ASP A 609 2.45 -19.34 -0.78
CA ASP A 609 3.54 -18.55 -0.21
C ASP A 609 2.98 -17.52 0.77
N ARG A 610 1.88 -16.83 0.41
CA ARG A 610 1.15 -15.94 1.33
C ARG A 610 0.66 -16.69 2.58
N GLN A 611 0.16 -17.90 2.38
CA GLN A 611 -0.31 -18.76 3.46
C GLN A 611 0.81 -19.04 4.47
N ILE A 612 1.99 -19.44 4.00
CA ILE A 612 3.14 -19.75 4.88
C ILE A 612 3.73 -18.46 5.47
N ALA A 613 3.83 -17.40 4.67
CA ALA A 613 4.34 -16.09 5.08
C ALA A 613 3.61 -15.52 6.30
N THR A 614 2.30 -15.74 6.38
CA THR A 614 1.45 -15.24 7.49
C THR A 614 1.88 -15.80 8.84
N VAL A 615 2.55 -16.96 8.88
CA VAL A 615 3.00 -17.62 10.12
C VAL A 615 4.52 -17.71 10.25
N ALA A 616 5.25 -17.21 9.26
CA ALA A 616 6.71 -17.21 9.28
C ALA A 616 7.26 -16.27 10.36
N VAL A 617 8.30 -16.71 11.05
CA VAL A 617 9.05 -15.86 11.99
C VAL A 617 9.80 -14.78 11.23
N SER A 618 9.83 -13.57 11.79
CA SER A 618 10.43 -12.39 11.15
C SER A 618 11.05 -11.45 12.19
N PRO A 619 12.14 -10.73 11.84
CA PRO A 619 12.70 -9.70 12.71
C PRO A 619 11.89 -8.39 12.69
N LYS A 620 10.76 -8.30 11.95
CA LYS A 620 9.90 -7.11 11.96
C LYS A 620 9.23 -6.95 13.32
N ILE A 621 9.50 -5.82 13.96
CA ILE A 621 9.02 -5.49 15.29
C ILE A 621 8.45 -4.08 15.28
N GLY A 622 7.32 -3.84 15.95
CA GLY A 622 6.79 -2.50 16.13
C GLY A 622 5.94 -2.02 14.96
N ASN A 623 6.34 -0.96 14.25
CA ASN A 623 5.48 -0.21 13.34
C ASN A 623 4.84 -1.12 12.26
N PRO A 624 3.52 -1.42 12.33
CA PRO A 624 2.89 -2.37 11.42
C PRO A 624 2.68 -1.79 10.02
N ASN A 625 2.60 -0.47 9.91
CA ASN A 625 2.13 0.24 8.72
C ASN A 625 3.22 0.50 7.68
N ARG A 626 4.48 0.21 7.99
CA ARG A 626 5.62 0.51 7.13
C ARG A 626 6.58 -0.66 7.02
N ASN A 627 7.36 -0.64 5.94
CA ASN A 627 8.49 -1.55 5.75
C ASN A 627 9.69 -1.04 6.56
N THR A 628 9.57 -1.10 7.89
CA THR A 628 10.61 -0.70 8.84
C THR A 628 11.04 -1.90 9.65
N VAL A 629 12.32 -1.95 9.99
CA VAL A 629 12.87 -2.93 10.92
C VAL A 629 14.10 -2.33 11.60
N VAL A 630 14.26 -2.60 12.89
CA VAL A 630 15.42 -2.19 13.69
C VAL A 630 15.85 -3.35 14.58
N PRO A 631 17.15 -3.45 14.93
CA PRO A 631 17.63 -4.51 15.80
C PRO A 631 17.07 -4.35 17.23
N PHE A 632 17.07 -5.43 18.01
CA PHE A 632 16.43 -5.44 19.33
C PHE A 632 17.00 -4.37 20.26
N GLU A 633 18.29 -4.07 20.17
CA GLU A 633 18.95 -3.06 20.99
C GLU A 633 18.35 -1.65 20.82
N ILE A 634 17.95 -1.27 19.60
CA ILE A 634 17.30 0.02 19.34
C ILE A 634 15.86 -0.01 19.84
N ASN A 635 15.14 -1.10 19.56
CA ASN A 635 13.76 -1.25 19.98
C ASN A 635 13.62 -1.23 21.52
N GLU A 636 14.45 -1.99 22.22
CA GLU A 636 14.48 -2.04 23.68
C GLU A 636 14.87 -0.67 24.27
N ALA A 637 15.88 0.00 23.72
CA ALA A 637 16.25 1.34 24.18
C ALA A 637 15.08 2.34 24.04
N ILE A 638 14.32 2.28 22.94
CA ILE A 638 13.09 3.07 22.76
C ILE A 638 12.06 2.72 23.84
N MET A 639 11.81 1.43 24.09
CA MET A 639 10.85 1.02 25.13
C MET A 639 11.28 1.47 26.51
N LYS A 640 12.56 1.30 26.88
CA LYS A 640 13.06 1.77 28.17
C LYS A 640 12.96 3.29 28.32
N LEU A 641 13.13 4.07 27.24
CA LEU A 641 12.88 5.51 27.29
C LEU A 641 11.42 5.85 27.61
N VAL A 642 10.46 5.13 27.02
CA VAL A 642 9.03 5.30 27.30
C VAL A 642 8.70 4.90 28.75
N LEU A 643 9.27 3.79 29.23
CA LEU A 643 8.95 3.20 30.53
C LEU A 643 9.61 3.92 31.72
N GLU A 644 10.87 4.31 31.57
CA GLU A 644 11.74 4.80 32.65
C GLU A 644 12.02 6.30 32.56
N GLY A 645 11.75 6.92 31.41
CA GLY A 645 12.06 8.31 31.12
C GLY A 645 13.42 8.52 30.46
N SER A 646 13.69 9.78 30.14
CA SER A 646 14.86 10.21 29.37
C SER A 646 15.79 11.14 30.16
N LYS A 647 17.05 11.24 29.71
CA LYS A 647 18.05 12.13 30.32
C LYS A 647 17.73 13.60 30.08
N SER A 648 17.14 13.93 28.92
CA SER A 648 16.70 15.29 28.59
C SER A 648 15.49 15.77 29.41
N GLY A 649 14.76 14.84 30.05
CA GLY A 649 13.49 15.12 30.73
C GLY A 649 12.27 15.10 29.81
N ASN A 650 12.45 14.83 28.52
CA ASN A 650 11.33 14.58 27.60
C ASN A 650 10.59 13.30 28.00
N VAL A 651 9.27 13.35 27.94
CA VAL A 651 8.40 12.18 28.11
C VAL A 651 8.01 11.70 26.72
N TYR A 652 8.51 10.52 26.34
CA TYR A 652 8.30 9.94 25.02
C TYR A 652 7.09 9.00 24.99
N THR A 653 6.47 8.88 23.81
CA THR A 653 5.39 7.92 23.54
C THR A 653 5.59 7.25 22.18
N ILE A 654 5.17 5.98 22.10
CA ILE A 654 4.98 5.25 20.83
C ILE A 654 3.50 5.27 20.37
N SER A 655 2.60 5.77 21.23
CA SER A 655 1.19 6.01 20.89
C SER A 655 1.02 7.37 20.21
N GLN A 656 -0.10 7.59 19.49
CA GLN A 656 -0.41 8.88 18.85
C GLN A 656 -0.96 9.95 19.82
N ASP A 657 -0.51 9.97 21.07
CA ASP A 657 -0.94 10.97 22.06
C ASP A 657 -0.15 12.27 21.88
N GLN A 658 -0.86 13.34 21.48
CA GLN A 658 -0.27 14.66 21.23
C GLN A 658 0.25 15.36 22.49
N SER A 659 -0.07 14.83 23.68
CA SER A 659 0.38 15.36 24.97
C SER A 659 1.85 15.03 25.27
N PHE A 660 2.43 14.06 24.54
CA PHE A 660 3.78 13.56 24.74
C PHE A 660 4.64 13.73 23.49
N THR A 661 5.95 13.62 23.66
CA THR A 661 6.90 13.70 22.54
C THR A 661 6.91 12.39 21.77
N ALA A 662 6.59 12.40 20.49
CA ALA A 662 6.71 11.22 19.64
C ALA A 662 8.19 10.77 19.55
N ILE A 663 8.43 9.45 19.50
CA ILE A 663 9.74 8.91 19.16
C ILE A 663 10.14 9.38 17.74
N ASP A 664 11.39 9.81 17.59
CA ASP A 664 11.91 10.26 16.30
C ASP A 664 13.40 9.97 16.19
N VAL A 665 13.75 8.86 15.53
CA VAL A 665 15.14 8.35 15.48
C VAL A 665 16.10 9.19 14.63
N LYS A 666 15.64 10.31 14.06
CA LYS A 666 16.47 11.34 13.42
C LYS A 666 16.50 12.67 14.18
N ASN A 667 15.66 12.85 15.20
CA ASN A 667 15.64 14.08 15.98
C ASN A 667 16.85 14.11 16.92
N PRO A 668 17.71 15.15 16.87
CA PRO A 668 18.95 15.16 17.67
C PRO A 668 18.75 14.94 19.18
N THR A 669 17.65 15.44 19.75
CA THR A 669 17.36 15.26 21.19
C THR A 669 16.95 13.82 21.49
N CYS A 670 16.02 13.28 20.71
CA CYS A 670 15.58 11.89 20.85
C CYS A 670 16.73 10.90 20.61
N VAL A 671 17.57 11.14 19.59
CA VAL A 671 18.75 10.33 19.30
C VAL A 671 19.75 10.35 20.45
N SER A 672 19.99 11.53 21.06
CA SER A 672 20.84 11.63 22.24
C SER A 672 20.29 10.83 23.42
N ASP A 673 18.97 10.87 23.65
CA ASP A 673 18.34 10.09 24.72
C ASP A 673 18.40 8.59 24.46
N ILE A 674 18.18 8.14 23.22
CA ILE A 674 18.33 6.72 22.82
C ILE A 674 19.76 6.25 23.08
N ARG A 675 20.76 7.05 22.68
CA ARG A 675 22.17 6.77 22.90
C ARG A 675 22.51 6.61 24.38
N GLU A 676 22.00 7.48 25.24
CA GLU A 676 22.22 7.40 26.68
C GLU A 676 21.58 6.15 27.27
N LYS A 677 20.39 5.76 26.80
CA LYS A 677 19.75 4.52 27.23
C LYS A 677 20.54 3.28 26.80
N LEU A 678 21.12 3.28 25.59
CA LEU A 678 22.04 2.24 25.15
C LEU A 678 23.30 2.15 26.02
N ILE A 679 23.83 3.30 26.47
CA ILE A 679 24.98 3.33 27.40
C ILE A 679 24.61 2.72 28.75
N GLU A 680 23.44 3.07 29.30
CA GLU A 680 22.94 2.48 30.54
C GLU A 680 22.82 0.96 30.40
N MET A 681 22.22 0.47 29.31
CA MET A 681 22.07 -0.95 29.02
C MET A 681 23.42 -1.67 28.86
N ARG A 682 24.38 -1.04 28.19
CA ARG A 682 25.76 -1.56 28.04
C ARG A 682 26.47 -1.67 29.39
N ASP A 683 26.46 -0.61 30.18
CA ASP A 683 27.22 -0.53 31.41
C ASP A 683 26.65 -1.45 32.50
N SER A 684 25.32 -1.66 32.48
CA SER A 684 24.66 -2.65 33.34
C SER A 684 24.66 -4.06 32.77
N LYS A 685 25.21 -4.28 31.56
CA LYS A 685 25.17 -5.54 30.81
C LYS A 685 23.75 -6.13 30.70
N TYR A 686 22.78 -5.26 30.45
CA TYR A 686 21.37 -5.60 30.44
C TYR A 686 21.04 -6.63 29.36
N ILE A 687 20.32 -7.68 29.72
CA ILE A 687 19.70 -8.62 28.78
C ILE A 687 18.18 -8.46 28.93
N PRO A 688 17.46 -8.13 27.85
CA PRO A 688 16.00 -8.10 27.83
C PRO A 688 15.39 -9.41 28.33
N VAL A 689 14.28 -9.30 29.05
CA VAL A 689 13.57 -10.46 29.58
C VAL A 689 13.03 -11.31 28.43
N GLY A 690 13.19 -12.63 28.51
CA GLY A 690 12.65 -13.57 27.54
C GLY A 690 13.59 -13.93 26.38
N ILE A 691 14.81 -13.38 26.32
CA ILE A 691 15.81 -13.76 25.30
C ILE A 691 17.11 -14.32 25.87
N GLU A 692 17.18 -14.50 27.20
CA GLU A 692 18.38 -14.89 27.95
C GLU A 692 18.95 -16.26 27.53
N GLN A 693 18.14 -17.09 26.85
CA GLN A 693 18.55 -18.39 26.35
C GLN A 693 19.39 -18.31 25.06
N TRP A 694 19.28 -17.21 24.31
CA TRP A 694 19.89 -17.07 22.97
C TRP A 694 20.93 -15.96 22.88
N ILE A 695 21.24 -15.30 23.98
CA ILE A 695 22.27 -14.25 24.06
C ILE A 695 22.97 -14.28 25.41
N ASN A 696 24.23 -13.85 25.45
CA ASN A 696 25.00 -13.66 26.68
C ASN A 696 25.37 -12.18 26.88
N GLU A 697 25.89 -11.86 28.07
CA GLU A 697 26.24 -10.47 28.44
C GLU A 697 27.27 -9.84 27.47
N GLU A 698 28.25 -10.62 27.00
CA GLU A 698 29.31 -10.11 26.11
C GLU A 698 28.73 -9.72 24.74
N GLU A 699 27.86 -10.58 24.19
CA GLU A 699 27.17 -10.30 22.94
C GLU A 699 26.23 -9.10 23.06
N ALA A 700 25.46 -8.99 24.14
CA ALA A 700 24.58 -7.85 24.41
C ALA A 700 25.37 -6.54 24.48
N VAL A 701 26.46 -6.51 25.26
CA VAL A 701 27.35 -5.35 25.39
C VAL A 701 27.95 -4.95 24.04
N LYS A 702 28.40 -5.93 23.24
CA LYS A 702 28.94 -5.70 21.89
C LYS A 702 27.90 -5.06 20.97
N ARG A 703 26.65 -5.53 21.01
CA ARG A 703 25.54 -4.99 20.22
C ARG A 703 25.21 -3.55 20.62
N TYR A 704 25.07 -3.27 21.92
CA TYR A 704 24.84 -1.90 22.40
C TYR A 704 25.98 -0.96 22.01
N GLN A 705 27.23 -1.40 22.13
CA GLN A 705 28.38 -0.60 21.69
C GLN A 705 28.33 -0.31 20.19
N ALA A 706 28.01 -1.31 19.36
CA ALA A 706 27.89 -1.10 17.91
C ALA A 706 26.77 -0.10 17.55
N ALA A 707 25.65 -0.14 18.26
CA ALA A 707 24.57 0.83 18.09
C ALA A 707 24.99 2.26 18.51
N ILE A 708 25.72 2.40 19.62
CA ILE A 708 26.29 3.68 20.07
C ILE A 708 27.27 4.23 19.02
N ASP A 709 28.19 3.39 18.53
CA ASP A 709 29.19 3.78 17.53
C ASP A 709 28.52 4.20 16.21
N PHE A 710 27.45 3.53 15.82
CA PHE A 710 26.65 3.89 14.66
C PHE A 710 26.00 5.28 14.84
N ILE A 711 25.39 5.54 15.99
CA ILE A 711 24.79 6.84 16.31
C ILE A 711 25.88 7.94 16.30
N ASP A 712 27.05 7.67 16.89
CA ASP A 712 28.15 8.63 16.94
C ASP A 712 28.70 8.96 15.55
N ASN A 713 28.68 8.00 14.64
CA ASN A 713 29.19 8.18 13.29
C ASN A 713 28.18 8.83 12.32
N TYR A 714 26.89 8.49 12.43
CA TYR A 714 25.85 8.91 11.46
C TYR A 714 24.83 9.92 12.01
N GLY A 715 24.77 10.11 13.32
CA GLY A 715 23.91 11.10 13.97
C GLY A 715 22.42 10.75 14.02
N HIS A 716 22.04 9.50 13.75
CA HIS A 716 20.67 8.99 13.87
C HIS A 716 20.66 7.57 14.43
N ALA A 717 19.52 7.14 14.97
CA ALA A 717 19.32 5.82 15.59
C ALA A 717 18.59 4.81 14.69
N TYR A 718 18.30 5.16 13.42
CA TYR A 718 17.75 4.20 12.46
C TYR A 718 18.82 3.22 11.95
N ILE A 719 18.89 2.05 12.56
CA ILE A 719 19.75 0.93 12.16
C ILE A 719 18.85 -0.16 11.59
N SER A 720 19.15 -0.68 10.40
CA SER A 720 18.30 -1.65 9.72
C SER A 720 19.16 -2.67 8.97
N ASN A 721 18.62 -3.39 7.98
CA ASN A 721 19.26 -4.54 7.33
C ASN A 721 19.16 -4.55 5.78
N GLY A 722 18.64 -3.50 5.16
CA GLY A 722 18.48 -3.42 3.71
C GLY A 722 19.78 -3.12 2.94
N PRO A 723 19.72 -3.10 1.59
CA PRO A 723 20.87 -2.88 0.70
C PRO A 723 21.49 -1.48 0.80
N PHE A 724 20.78 -0.53 1.39
CA PHE A 724 21.28 0.81 1.65
C PHE A 724 21.10 1.17 3.12
N PHE A 725 21.90 2.10 3.61
CA PHE A 725 21.73 2.68 4.94
C PHE A 725 21.81 4.21 4.83
N ILE A 726 21.20 4.91 5.77
CA ILE A 726 21.26 6.37 5.82
C ILE A 726 22.67 6.77 6.24
N SER A 727 23.39 7.43 5.35
CA SER A 727 24.77 7.87 5.61
C SER A 727 24.85 9.35 5.98
N LYS A 728 23.80 10.12 5.66
CA LYS A 728 23.71 11.54 6.04
C LYS A 728 22.27 12.04 6.03
N ILE A 729 21.93 12.84 7.04
CA ILE A 729 20.70 13.64 7.09
C ILE A 729 21.09 15.12 7.20
N ASP A 730 20.62 15.96 6.27
CA ASP A 730 20.77 17.42 6.34
C ASP A 730 19.39 18.07 6.32
N SER A 731 18.87 18.37 7.52
CA SER A 731 17.57 18.98 7.70
C SER A 731 17.51 20.43 7.22
N LYS A 732 18.64 21.14 7.13
CA LYS A 732 18.69 22.52 6.63
C LYS A 732 18.60 22.57 5.12
N ALA A 733 19.24 21.62 4.44
CA ALA A 733 19.22 21.51 2.98
C ALA A 733 18.01 20.71 2.45
N ASN A 734 17.19 20.12 3.32
CA ASN A 734 16.15 19.14 2.95
C ASN A 734 16.71 18.04 2.04
N TYR A 735 17.73 17.36 2.57
CA TYR A 735 18.56 16.41 1.85
C TYR A 735 18.81 15.16 2.70
N ILE A 736 18.75 13.99 2.08
CA ILE A 736 19.15 12.71 2.68
C ILE A 736 20.05 11.96 1.70
N GLU A 737 21.16 11.43 2.21
CA GLU A 737 22.05 10.50 1.50
C GLU A 737 21.88 9.09 2.06
N LEU A 738 21.68 8.13 1.16
CA LEU A 738 21.86 6.72 1.46
C LEU A 738 23.13 6.20 0.78
N SER A 739 23.86 5.33 1.46
CA SER A 739 25.03 4.64 0.91
C SER A 739 24.74 3.14 0.77
N ALA A 740 25.28 2.51 -0.27
CA ALA A 740 25.20 1.07 -0.43
C ALA A 740 25.86 0.35 0.75
N PHE A 741 25.18 -0.67 1.26
CA PHE A 741 25.67 -1.49 2.35
C PHE A 741 26.49 -2.65 1.79
N LYS A 742 27.82 -2.58 1.97
CA LYS A 742 28.77 -3.55 1.40
C LYS A 742 28.51 -5.00 1.80
N ASP A 743 28.00 -5.20 3.00
CA ASP A 743 27.77 -6.52 3.61
C ASP A 743 26.37 -7.06 3.33
N TYR A 744 25.59 -6.40 2.44
CA TYR A 744 24.29 -6.91 2.03
C TYR A 744 24.45 -8.18 1.18
N SER A 745 23.80 -9.25 1.60
CA SER A 745 24.03 -10.61 1.07
C SER A 745 23.45 -10.85 -0.32
N GLU A 746 22.48 -10.04 -0.77
CA GLU A 746 21.74 -10.27 -2.00
C GLU A 746 22.12 -9.25 -3.08
N SER A 747 22.27 -9.70 -4.33
CA SER A 747 22.59 -8.79 -5.42
C SER A 747 21.33 -8.23 -6.05
N ALA A 748 21.35 -6.94 -6.41
CA ALA A 748 20.28 -6.32 -7.19
C ALA A 748 20.09 -7.00 -8.55
N LYS A 749 21.15 -7.58 -9.15
CA LYS A 749 21.05 -8.36 -10.39
C LYS A 749 20.20 -9.61 -10.23
N TYR A 750 20.40 -10.36 -9.14
CA TYR A 750 19.59 -11.53 -8.82
C TYR A 750 18.09 -11.15 -8.76
N TRP A 751 17.76 -10.06 -8.06
CA TRP A 751 16.38 -9.62 -7.96
C TRP A 751 15.79 -9.09 -9.26
N ILE A 752 16.59 -8.40 -10.09
CA ILE A 752 16.16 -8.02 -11.44
C ILE A 752 15.81 -9.26 -12.25
N GLU A 753 16.66 -10.28 -12.27
CA GLU A 753 16.38 -11.53 -13.00
C GLU A 753 15.15 -12.26 -12.42
N LYS A 754 15.04 -12.34 -11.09
CA LYS A 754 13.96 -13.05 -10.39
C LYS A 754 12.59 -12.39 -10.55
N LEU A 755 12.54 -11.06 -10.66
CA LEU A 755 11.30 -10.26 -10.71
C LEU A 755 10.94 -9.77 -12.12
N SER A 756 11.87 -9.90 -13.08
CA SER A 756 11.56 -9.68 -14.50
C SER A 756 10.66 -10.79 -15.00
N THR A 757 9.69 -10.44 -15.85
CA THR A 757 8.75 -11.39 -16.43
C THR A 757 8.34 -10.91 -17.81
N LYS A 758 8.12 -11.83 -18.74
CA LYS A 758 7.52 -11.49 -20.03
C LYS A 758 6.04 -11.23 -19.80
N MET A 759 5.55 -10.12 -20.33
CA MET A 759 4.17 -9.67 -20.16
C MET A 759 3.47 -9.43 -21.48
N SER A 760 2.15 -9.64 -21.50
CA SER A 760 1.30 -9.35 -22.64
C SER A 760 0.50 -8.07 -22.43
N ARG A 761 0.05 -7.47 -23.54
CA ARG A 761 -0.82 -6.31 -23.53
C ARG A 761 -1.81 -6.37 -24.68
N ILE A 762 -3.09 -6.21 -24.36
CA ILE A 762 -4.13 -6.04 -25.39
C ILE A 762 -4.02 -4.62 -25.95
N GLU A 763 -3.71 -4.51 -27.24
CA GLU A 763 -3.60 -3.23 -27.95
C GLU A 763 -4.94 -2.78 -28.52
N ASP A 764 -5.66 -3.71 -29.15
CA ASP A 764 -6.94 -3.42 -29.79
C ASP A 764 -7.79 -4.69 -29.94
N ILE A 765 -9.11 -4.49 -30.08
CA ILE A 765 -10.09 -5.56 -30.28
C ILE A 765 -11.09 -5.12 -31.35
N GLU A 766 -11.09 -5.81 -32.48
CA GLU A 766 -12.14 -5.68 -33.49
C GLU A 766 -13.24 -6.72 -33.24
N TYR A 767 -14.43 -6.25 -32.90
CA TYR A 767 -15.59 -7.11 -32.63
C TYR A 767 -16.90 -6.41 -33.06
N PRO A 768 -17.95 -7.18 -33.39
CA PRO A 768 -19.26 -6.61 -33.70
C PRO A 768 -19.99 -6.17 -32.41
N SER A 769 -20.46 -4.92 -32.37
CA SER A 769 -21.26 -4.38 -31.25
C SER A 769 -22.73 -4.84 -31.27
N ILE A 770 -23.20 -5.38 -32.39
CA ILE A 770 -24.53 -6.00 -32.54
C ILE A 770 -24.35 -7.35 -33.23
N VAL A 771 -24.88 -8.41 -32.64
CA VAL A 771 -24.73 -9.79 -33.10
C VAL A 771 -26.11 -10.41 -33.30
N ASN A 772 -26.32 -11.08 -34.44
CA ASN A 772 -27.51 -11.89 -34.68
C ASN A 772 -27.29 -13.28 -34.07
N LYS A 773 -28.22 -13.77 -33.25
CA LYS A 773 -28.08 -15.08 -32.58
C LYS A 773 -27.99 -16.28 -33.53
N ASN A 774 -28.26 -16.09 -34.82
CA ASN A 774 -28.17 -17.13 -35.85
C ASN A 774 -26.87 -17.09 -36.65
N GLU A 775 -25.97 -16.14 -36.36
CA GLU A 775 -24.68 -15.95 -37.05
C GLU A 775 -23.53 -16.17 -36.08
N ASP A 776 -22.36 -16.52 -36.62
CA ASP A 776 -21.13 -16.63 -35.83
C ASP A 776 -20.60 -15.21 -35.53
N MET A 777 -20.07 -15.00 -34.32
CA MET A 777 -19.40 -13.75 -33.95
C MET A 777 -17.89 -13.94 -34.12
N ASN A 778 -17.31 -13.23 -35.09
CA ASN A 778 -15.87 -13.22 -35.33
C ASN A 778 -15.21 -12.05 -34.63
N ILE A 779 -14.06 -12.31 -34.02
CA ILE A 779 -13.31 -11.34 -33.22
C ILE A 779 -11.83 -11.42 -33.60
N ASN A 780 -11.22 -10.26 -33.85
CA ASN A 780 -9.77 -10.11 -33.98
C ASN A 780 -9.23 -9.37 -32.75
N ILE A 781 -8.18 -9.91 -32.15
CA ILE A 781 -7.59 -9.40 -30.91
C ILE A 781 -6.11 -9.16 -31.20
N TYR A 782 -5.70 -7.89 -31.07
CA TYR A 782 -4.34 -7.44 -31.30
C TYR A 782 -3.64 -7.40 -29.95
N VAL A 783 -2.62 -8.23 -29.79
CA VAL A 783 -1.86 -8.37 -28.55
C VAL A 783 -0.39 -8.15 -28.85
N SER A 784 0.30 -7.42 -27.98
CA SER A 784 1.76 -7.32 -27.97
C SER A 784 2.34 -8.04 -26.74
N SER A 785 3.65 -8.23 -26.75
CA SER A 785 4.40 -8.67 -25.55
C SER A 785 5.57 -7.75 -25.25
N TYR A 786 6.07 -7.76 -24.01
CA TYR A 786 7.25 -7.01 -23.60
C TYR A 786 7.93 -7.68 -22.39
N ASP A 787 9.25 -7.53 -22.27
CA ASP A 787 10.00 -8.04 -21.12
C ASP A 787 10.02 -7.00 -19.99
N TYR A 788 9.13 -7.11 -19.01
CA TYR A 788 9.15 -6.26 -17.81
C TYR A 788 10.52 -6.39 -17.10
N PRO A 789 11.15 -5.28 -16.66
CA PRO A 789 10.61 -3.91 -16.58
C PRO A 789 10.78 -3.04 -17.83
N ASN A 790 11.35 -3.58 -18.91
CA ASN A 790 11.35 -2.89 -20.19
C ASN A 790 9.92 -2.79 -20.74
N ASN A 791 9.72 -1.95 -21.75
CA ASN A 791 8.41 -1.71 -22.35
C ASN A 791 8.48 -1.67 -23.89
N ASN A 792 9.57 -2.22 -24.46
CA ASN A 792 9.68 -2.38 -25.89
C ASN A 792 8.68 -3.47 -26.32
N LEU A 793 7.75 -3.08 -27.19
CA LEU A 793 6.72 -3.99 -27.66
C LEU A 793 7.30 -4.92 -28.72
N GLU A 794 6.95 -6.19 -28.59
CA GLU A 794 7.24 -7.26 -29.50
C GLU A 794 5.93 -7.87 -30.00
N LEU A 795 5.99 -8.53 -31.16
CA LEU A 795 4.89 -9.34 -31.65
C LEU A 795 4.60 -10.49 -30.66
N PRO A 796 3.34 -10.94 -30.56
CA PRO A 796 3.01 -12.07 -29.70
C PRO A 796 3.63 -13.35 -30.25
N ASP A 797 4.06 -14.24 -29.36
CA ASP A 797 4.59 -15.55 -29.71
C ASP A 797 3.62 -16.68 -29.31
N GLU A 798 4.01 -17.93 -29.58
CA GLU A 798 3.18 -19.12 -29.27
C GLU A 798 2.90 -19.33 -27.77
N ASN A 799 3.67 -18.69 -26.89
CA ASN A 799 3.46 -18.72 -25.45
C ASN A 799 2.41 -17.70 -24.99
N THR A 800 2.08 -16.71 -25.83
CA THR A 800 0.98 -15.78 -25.57
C THR A 800 -0.35 -16.49 -25.74
N LYS A 801 -1.18 -16.45 -24.70
CA LYS A 801 -2.52 -17.02 -24.70
C LYS A 801 -3.54 -15.90 -24.60
N VAL A 802 -4.66 -16.08 -25.31
CA VAL A 802 -5.78 -15.15 -25.28
C VAL A 802 -7.06 -15.92 -25.01
N LYS A 803 -7.72 -15.55 -23.91
CA LYS A 803 -9.02 -16.06 -23.50
C LYS A 803 -10.09 -14.99 -23.68
N VAL A 804 -11.29 -15.44 -23.97
CA VAL A 804 -12.47 -14.59 -24.08
C VAL A 804 -13.60 -15.20 -23.27
N LEU A 805 -14.08 -14.46 -22.27
CA LEU A 805 -15.09 -14.91 -21.32
C LEU A 805 -16.41 -14.20 -21.61
N LEU A 806 -17.38 -14.94 -22.16
CA LEU A 806 -18.74 -14.44 -22.37
C LEU A 806 -19.53 -14.54 -21.06
N GLN A 807 -19.90 -13.40 -20.49
CA GLN A 807 -20.62 -13.31 -19.22
C GLN A 807 -22.12 -13.58 -19.42
N LEU A 808 -22.66 -14.53 -18.68
CA LEU A 808 -24.07 -14.93 -18.80
C LEU A 808 -24.96 -14.08 -17.88
N GLN A 809 -26.15 -13.70 -18.38
CA GLN A 809 -27.11 -12.86 -17.64
C GLN A 809 -27.59 -13.47 -16.31
N LYS A 810 -27.56 -14.80 -16.19
CA LYS A 810 -27.97 -15.53 -14.96
C LYS A 810 -26.79 -15.92 -14.05
N GLY A 811 -25.59 -15.41 -14.32
CA GLY A 811 -24.35 -15.82 -13.66
C GLY A 811 -23.63 -16.95 -14.40
N GLY A 812 -22.32 -17.05 -14.15
CA GLY A 812 -21.40 -17.90 -14.90
C GLY A 812 -20.87 -17.27 -16.18
N GLU A 813 -19.90 -17.94 -16.80
CA GLU A 813 -19.25 -17.49 -18.03
C GLU A 813 -18.97 -18.68 -18.96
N ILE A 814 -18.89 -18.40 -20.27
CA ILE A 814 -18.40 -19.36 -21.26
C ILE A 814 -17.01 -18.89 -21.69
N GLU A 815 -16.00 -19.73 -21.46
CA GLU A 815 -14.62 -19.48 -21.87
C GLU A 815 -14.38 -19.96 -23.31
N TYR A 816 -13.79 -19.08 -24.11
CA TYR A 816 -13.28 -19.36 -25.44
C TYR A 816 -11.77 -19.06 -25.50
N ASN A 817 -11.03 -19.84 -26.29
CA ASN A 817 -9.61 -19.61 -26.53
C ASN A 817 -9.40 -19.11 -27.96
N ALA A 818 -8.72 -17.98 -28.12
CA ALA A 818 -8.37 -17.45 -29.43
C ALA A 818 -7.09 -18.11 -29.97
N ASN A 819 -6.99 -18.25 -31.28
CA ASN A 819 -5.82 -18.83 -31.94
C ASN A 819 -4.99 -17.74 -32.60
N LEU A 820 -3.66 -17.80 -32.44
CA LEU A 820 -2.75 -16.91 -33.14
C LEU A 820 -2.69 -17.28 -34.62
N GLU A 821 -3.12 -16.37 -35.49
CA GLU A 821 -3.06 -16.49 -36.95
C GLU A 821 -2.26 -15.32 -37.53
N GLY A 822 -1.00 -15.56 -37.88
CA GLY A 822 -0.09 -14.48 -38.25
C GLY A 822 0.27 -13.65 -37.02
N GLU A 823 -0.10 -12.37 -37.01
CA GLU A 823 0.17 -11.42 -35.91
C GLU A 823 -1.07 -11.11 -35.06
N VAL A 824 -2.19 -11.79 -35.31
CA VAL A 824 -3.50 -11.47 -34.72
C VAL A 824 -4.12 -12.72 -34.09
N PHE A 825 -4.68 -12.59 -32.90
CA PHE A 825 -5.48 -13.64 -32.30
C PHE A 825 -6.90 -13.59 -32.84
N LYS A 826 -7.35 -14.70 -33.44
CA LYS A 826 -8.71 -14.82 -33.96
C LYS A 826 -9.54 -15.76 -33.11
N LEU A 827 -10.77 -15.34 -32.88
CA LEU A 827 -11.78 -16.15 -32.21
C LEU A 827 -13.10 -16.08 -32.95
N THR A 828 -13.79 -17.22 -33.02
CA THR A 828 -15.18 -17.29 -33.44
C THR A 828 -16.03 -17.84 -32.30
N ILE A 829 -16.97 -17.04 -31.80
CA ILE A 829 -18.04 -17.53 -30.92
C ILE A 829 -19.12 -18.13 -31.83
N PRO A 830 -19.37 -19.45 -31.77
CA PRO A 830 -20.23 -20.12 -32.73
C PRO A 830 -21.70 -19.76 -32.48
N LYS A 831 -22.47 -19.66 -33.56
CA LYS A 831 -23.93 -19.45 -33.52
C LYS A 831 -24.67 -20.44 -32.64
N LYS A 832 -24.14 -21.65 -32.46
CA LYS A 832 -24.74 -22.67 -31.59
C LYS A 832 -24.81 -22.17 -30.15
N ASP A 833 -23.78 -21.47 -29.68
CA ASP A 833 -23.74 -20.96 -28.31
C ASP A 833 -24.65 -19.73 -28.19
N LEU A 834 -24.59 -18.83 -29.18
CA LEU A 834 -25.40 -17.62 -29.23
C LEU A 834 -26.90 -17.90 -29.37
N SER A 835 -27.29 -18.90 -30.16
CA SER A 835 -28.70 -19.24 -30.41
C SER A 835 -29.46 -19.70 -29.16
N ASN A 836 -28.73 -20.18 -28.14
CA ASN A 836 -29.28 -20.60 -26.84
C ASN A 836 -29.45 -19.45 -25.85
N LEU A 837 -28.92 -18.27 -26.16
CA LEU A 837 -28.96 -17.09 -25.31
C LEU A 837 -30.20 -16.24 -25.58
N SER A 838 -30.71 -15.59 -24.54
CA SER A 838 -31.79 -14.60 -24.68
C SER A 838 -31.27 -13.34 -25.36
N ALA A 839 -32.08 -12.71 -26.20
CA ALA A 839 -31.76 -11.40 -26.75
C ALA A 839 -31.54 -10.38 -25.62
N GLY A 840 -30.58 -9.49 -25.80
CA GLY A 840 -30.19 -8.51 -24.79
C GLY A 840 -28.73 -8.10 -24.89
N GLU A 841 -28.29 -7.30 -23.93
CA GLU A 841 -26.88 -6.91 -23.80
C GLU A 841 -26.10 -8.01 -23.08
N TYR A 842 -24.89 -8.28 -23.56
CA TYR A 842 -23.92 -9.22 -23.02
C TYR A 842 -22.59 -8.52 -22.81
N ILE A 843 -21.88 -8.94 -21.75
CA ILE A 843 -20.52 -8.49 -21.46
C ILE A 843 -19.55 -9.58 -21.91
N ILE A 844 -18.45 -9.15 -22.52
CA ILE A 844 -17.36 -10.02 -22.96
C ILE A 844 -16.05 -9.50 -22.39
N VAL A 845 -15.31 -10.38 -21.73
CA VAL A 845 -14.01 -10.08 -21.12
C VAL A 845 -12.93 -10.71 -21.96
N PHE A 846 -11.90 -9.95 -22.30
CA PHE A 846 -10.73 -10.39 -23.04
C PHE A 846 -9.55 -10.43 -22.07
N GLU A 847 -8.87 -11.57 -22.01
CA GLU A 847 -7.67 -11.73 -21.19
C GLU A 847 -6.52 -12.18 -22.10
N SER A 848 -5.39 -11.47 -22.08
CA SER A 848 -4.14 -11.97 -22.63
C SER A 848 -3.16 -12.25 -21.49
N PHE A 849 -2.38 -13.33 -21.61
CA PHE A 849 -1.33 -13.65 -20.65
C PHE A 849 -0.19 -14.47 -21.27
N ILE A 850 0.98 -14.38 -20.65
CA ILE A 850 2.17 -15.20 -20.90
C ILE A 850 2.58 -15.86 -19.57
N ALA A 851 2.69 -17.19 -19.57
CA ALA A 851 3.01 -17.98 -18.38
C ALA A 851 2.10 -17.59 -17.17
N ASP A 852 2.70 -17.27 -16.03
CA ASP A 852 1.99 -16.92 -14.79
C ASP A 852 1.99 -15.42 -14.47
N GLU A 853 2.07 -14.57 -15.51
CA GLU A 853 1.96 -13.13 -15.33
C GLU A 853 0.59 -12.68 -14.81
N SER A 854 0.48 -11.40 -14.47
CA SER A 854 -0.84 -10.77 -14.30
C SER A 854 -1.46 -10.55 -15.67
N PRO A 855 -2.63 -11.13 -16.00
CA PRO A 855 -3.20 -11.00 -17.34
C PRO A 855 -3.55 -9.54 -17.65
N SER A 856 -3.33 -9.13 -18.90
CA SER A 856 -3.92 -7.90 -19.44
C SER A 856 -5.40 -8.16 -19.71
N ILE A 857 -6.26 -7.29 -19.17
CA ILE A 857 -7.72 -7.50 -19.21
C ILE A 857 -8.43 -6.30 -19.82
N GLU A 858 -9.29 -6.57 -20.79
CA GLU A 858 -10.18 -5.59 -21.41
C GLU A 858 -11.63 -6.09 -21.35
N THR A 859 -12.60 -5.18 -21.19
CA THR A 859 -14.03 -5.53 -21.16
C THR A 859 -14.78 -4.74 -22.22
N ARG A 860 -15.69 -5.42 -22.92
CA ARG A 860 -16.59 -4.82 -23.92
C ARG A 860 -18.03 -5.31 -23.72
N SER A 861 -19.00 -4.65 -24.33
CA SER A 861 -20.38 -5.15 -24.41
C SER A 861 -20.88 -5.21 -25.85
N PHE A 862 -21.79 -6.13 -26.11
CA PHE A 862 -22.49 -6.22 -27.39
C PHE A 862 -23.98 -6.54 -27.18
N VAL A 863 -24.79 -6.23 -28.19
CA VAL A 863 -26.22 -6.52 -28.18
C VAL A 863 -26.51 -7.74 -29.03
N LEU A 864 -27.04 -8.80 -28.41
CA LEU A 864 -27.52 -10.00 -29.08
C LEU A 864 -28.99 -9.82 -29.50
N ARG A 865 -29.31 -10.11 -30.77
CA ARG A 865 -30.66 -10.02 -31.35
C ARG A 865 -31.18 -11.35 -31.88
#